data_AF-A0A078B0U0-F1
#
_entry.id   AF-A0A078B0U0-F1
#
_cell.length_a   1.000
_cell.length_b   1.000
_cell.length_c   1.000
_cell.angle_alpha   90.00
_cell.angle_beta   90.00
_cell.angle_gamma   90.00
#
_symmetry.space_group_name_H-M   'P 1'
#
loop_
_entity.id
_entity.type
_entity.pdbx_description
1 polymer ?
#
loop_
_entity_poly.entity_id
_entity_poly.type
_entity_poly.pdbx_seq_one_letter_code
_entity_poly.pdbx_strand_id
1 'polypeptide(L)'
;MVESSDDIGRAIPFISIDQKSGHFEVTSDAMEILDSLPRNMKVSVVAIAGPYRSGKSFLANRLLNQSKGFEIGSTTQACTKGIWIWNKPVQVSENHIMLLLDTEGLASTERSTNIDIKIFTLSLLLSSLFIYNQMGPITENSLEDLSLISNLTNHIHFQKTQKETGSDYRTFFPSFYWVLRDFYHDLEGQSPKKYLEDCLQPTSGLSSEKLKKNMIREAITKYFKERECFTMIRPVSDESKLAHVDSLKWEELKNDFRKEVTSFVKDVKKKLRPKVVNGKFLNASMVLSLALEYTEAINSKETPTVLTAIDRVVQAETAKITDDMYDHFCNQINESLSEENMPFTKVTFKKILRKLVRSTRYQVQKQLGQILNLEEILKETANFDERINEIVKAKLKQNYSASYHYATGLLTKLYQTVDNPFKNLPTNNNNLDSIFIHEYIRKWIALGKEYKELGKCTNQWECLVESLVKLPEGRSLFIQRELIDFDQNYVSTSTIGDEVDDLQSSSGQNSIQLHQNHHALTIFQTVIDQINDMMNDQLNKLRINQNESQANEKKLSQKKKQNDQLIDLQRVQNDDITNMKHELEMKIENLKREIQSRLQELDSLKQVKDMESKNVKRIQDRQIKEKDDEIKQLESQKIQADQTFQASLGKVQDLDSEKRKEISLVQNEIKKLEEDVEELKNKMKNKENNPFYIQVNQFFGEVKEYIEEFKKIVVSQDDSKKHKMRLFQLQKQLNDIEYQSNQNELKQKKKQDEDLRAKKDKLEQDLELRIIESDQERQKIYQLQDKKQIYEQQIEIVSSNINDAQEAQKVLTNKFGQAFRSQQLKQKKLDEVQNDIQSFGEQQLRIEEQIYKISIENKQKQEDKEIILMLLPQVLKYLKGKQNNIKGFLNQMENELVKSKVQKMFLTYKIPFK
;
A
#
# COMPACT_ATOMS: atom_id res chain seq x y z
N MET A 1 -22.47 15.63 -42.51
CA MET A 1 -21.48 16.31 -41.65
C MET A 1 -20.14 15.71 -41.99
N VAL A 2 -19.21 16.52 -42.47
CA VAL A 2 -17.87 16.07 -42.84
C VAL A 2 -17.11 15.90 -41.52
N GLU A 3 -16.88 14.64 -41.11
CA GLU A 3 -16.00 14.33 -39.98
C GLU A 3 -14.60 14.85 -40.30
N SER A 4 -14.10 15.75 -39.45
CA SER A 4 -12.74 16.27 -39.53
C SER A 4 -11.72 15.12 -39.48
N SER A 5 -10.66 15.22 -40.28
CA SER A 5 -9.57 14.24 -40.40
C SER A 5 -8.83 13.91 -39.09
N ASP A 6 -9.10 14.63 -38.01
CA ASP A 6 -8.52 14.41 -36.68
C ASP A 6 -9.25 13.33 -35.85
N ASP A 7 -10.36 12.75 -36.34
CA ASP A 7 -11.15 11.78 -35.57
C ASP A 7 -10.70 10.30 -35.73
N ILE A 8 -9.66 10.07 -36.55
CA ILE A 8 -9.09 8.73 -36.78
C ILE A 8 -7.93 8.56 -35.80
N GLY A 9 -8.11 7.71 -34.78
CA GLY A 9 -7.06 7.39 -33.79
C GLY A 9 -5.75 6.93 -34.45
N ARG A 10 -4.65 6.96 -33.70
CA ARG A 10 -3.31 6.53 -34.14
C ARG A 10 -2.58 5.75 -33.04
N ALA A 11 -1.62 4.93 -33.46
CA ALA A 11 -0.71 4.26 -32.56
C ALA A 11 0.37 5.26 -32.11
N ILE A 12 0.64 5.30 -30.81
CA ILE A 12 1.72 6.09 -30.22
C ILE A 12 2.60 5.20 -29.34
N PRO A 13 3.89 5.51 -29.18
CA PRO A 13 4.74 4.80 -28.23
C PRO A 13 4.20 5.04 -26.81
N PHE A 14 4.00 3.99 -26.03
CA PHE A 14 3.60 4.09 -24.63
C PHE A 14 4.82 3.98 -23.72
N ILE A 15 5.55 2.86 -23.83
CA ILE A 15 6.78 2.63 -23.10
C ILE A 15 7.88 2.47 -24.14
N SER A 16 8.73 3.49 -24.20
CA SER A 16 9.91 3.52 -25.06
C SER A 16 11.10 2.85 -24.37
N ILE A 17 12.05 2.38 -25.17
CA ILE A 17 13.24 1.70 -24.69
C ILE A 17 14.45 2.35 -25.35
N ASP A 18 15.36 2.89 -24.55
CA ASP A 18 16.67 3.29 -25.05
C ASP A 18 17.49 2.03 -25.34
N GLN A 19 17.74 1.77 -26.62
CA GLN A 19 18.47 0.57 -27.06
C GLN A 19 19.94 0.54 -26.59
N LYS A 20 20.53 1.68 -26.23
CA LYS A 20 21.92 1.74 -25.74
C LYS A 20 22.02 1.44 -24.26
N SER A 21 21.15 2.03 -23.45
CA SER A 21 21.17 1.86 -21.99
C SER A 21 20.27 0.72 -21.50
N GLY A 22 19.30 0.26 -22.30
CA GLY A 22 18.26 -0.68 -21.89
C GLY A 22 17.25 -0.07 -20.91
N HIS A 23 17.18 1.25 -20.83
CA HIS A 23 16.29 2.01 -19.93
C HIS A 23 14.88 2.12 -20.52
N PHE A 24 13.86 1.93 -19.68
CA PHE A 24 12.44 2.00 -20.05
C PHE A 24 11.84 3.32 -19.61
N GLU A 25 11.11 4.00 -20.48
CA GLU A 25 10.50 5.30 -20.16
C GLU A 25 9.07 5.37 -20.70
N VAL A 26 8.13 5.76 -19.85
CA VAL A 26 6.76 6.08 -20.26
C VAL A 26 6.78 7.43 -20.99
N THR A 27 6.21 7.49 -22.18
CA THR A 27 6.28 8.70 -23.01
C THR A 27 5.34 9.81 -22.54
N SER A 28 5.74 11.06 -22.77
CA SER A 28 4.92 12.25 -22.48
C SER A 28 3.56 12.22 -23.17
N ASP A 29 3.52 11.81 -24.44
CA ASP A 29 2.27 11.75 -25.22
C ASP A 29 1.28 10.76 -24.58
N ALA A 30 1.76 9.60 -24.13
CA ALA A 30 0.91 8.61 -23.48
C ALA A 30 0.47 9.06 -22.08
N MET A 31 1.33 9.78 -21.33
CA MET A 31 0.95 10.39 -20.06
C MET A 31 -0.21 11.36 -20.25
N GLU A 32 -0.09 12.31 -21.20
CA GLU A 32 -1.12 13.32 -21.46
C GLU A 32 -2.46 12.69 -21.86
N ILE A 33 -2.42 11.69 -22.74
CA ILE A 33 -3.64 10.97 -23.16
C ILE A 33 -4.28 10.26 -21.97
N LEU A 34 -3.52 9.48 -21.19
CA LEU A 34 -4.10 8.70 -20.09
C LEU A 34 -4.61 9.59 -18.95
N ASP A 35 -3.97 10.72 -18.67
CA ASP A 35 -4.43 11.69 -17.68
C ASP A 35 -5.65 12.50 -18.14
N SER A 36 -5.80 12.72 -19.45
CA SER A 36 -6.97 13.42 -20.01
C SER A 36 -8.26 12.59 -19.96
N LEU A 37 -8.16 11.27 -19.76
CA LEU A 37 -9.33 10.39 -19.76
C LEU A 37 -10.17 10.54 -18.49
N PRO A 38 -11.51 10.47 -18.59
CA PRO A 38 -12.38 10.64 -17.43
C PRO A 38 -12.11 9.59 -16.34
N ARG A 39 -11.86 10.05 -15.10
CA ARG A 39 -11.56 9.18 -13.94
C ARG A 39 -12.68 8.19 -13.59
N ASN A 40 -13.92 8.49 -13.99
CA ASN A 40 -15.07 7.64 -13.74
C ASN A 40 -15.19 6.44 -14.71
N MET A 41 -14.30 6.35 -15.69
CA MET A 41 -14.26 5.23 -16.63
C MET A 41 -13.42 4.09 -16.06
N LYS A 42 -14.01 2.90 -16.02
CA LYS A 42 -13.26 1.67 -15.74
C LYS A 42 -12.42 1.33 -16.98
N VAL A 43 -11.22 0.82 -16.77
CA VAL A 43 -10.31 0.51 -17.86
C VAL A 43 -10.05 -0.99 -17.95
N SER A 44 -10.20 -1.55 -19.15
CA SER A 44 -9.58 -2.82 -19.53
C SER A 44 -8.36 -2.55 -20.40
N VAL A 45 -7.33 -3.38 -20.24
CA VAL A 45 -6.08 -3.26 -21.00
C VAL A 45 -5.87 -4.56 -21.75
N VAL A 46 -5.91 -4.52 -23.08
CA VAL A 46 -5.64 -5.68 -23.93
C VAL A 46 -4.23 -5.57 -24.45
N ALA A 47 -3.35 -6.50 -24.08
CA ALA A 47 -1.98 -6.55 -24.59
C ALA A 47 -1.79 -7.73 -25.54
N ILE A 48 -1.16 -7.49 -26.69
CA ILE A 48 -0.81 -8.54 -27.65
C ILE A 48 0.70 -8.70 -27.68
N ALA A 49 1.18 -9.87 -27.27
CA ALA A 49 2.59 -10.23 -27.23
C ALA A 49 2.86 -11.52 -28.01
N GLY A 50 4.13 -11.81 -28.28
CA GLY A 50 4.57 -13.03 -28.98
C GLY A 50 5.74 -12.79 -29.93
N PRO A 51 6.22 -13.85 -30.60
CA PRO A 51 7.40 -13.79 -31.47
C PRO A 51 7.36 -12.65 -32.50
N TYR A 52 8.52 -12.17 -32.92
CA TYR A 52 8.60 -11.23 -34.04
C TYR A 52 7.96 -11.83 -35.31
N ARG A 53 7.32 -10.99 -36.12
CA ARG A 53 6.69 -11.36 -37.42
C ARG A 53 5.52 -12.37 -37.33
N SER A 54 4.88 -12.53 -36.18
CA SER A 54 3.69 -13.39 -36.02
C SER A 54 2.35 -12.74 -36.37
N GLY A 55 2.34 -11.47 -36.82
CA GLY A 55 1.11 -10.74 -37.17
C GLY A 55 0.32 -10.19 -35.98
N LYS A 56 1.01 -9.72 -34.93
CA LYS A 56 0.43 -9.08 -33.74
C LYS A 56 -0.35 -7.80 -34.06
N SER A 57 0.30 -6.86 -34.72
CA SER A 57 -0.28 -5.56 -35.11
C SER A 57 -1.48 -5.73 -36.06
N PHE A 58 -1.49 -6.79 -36.88
CA PHE A 58 -2.68 -7.17 -37.66
C PHE A 58 -3.87 -7.51 -36.76
N LEU A 59 -3.68 -8.36 -35.73
CA LEU A 59 -4.75 -8.67 -34.78
C LEU A 59 -5.18 -7.45 -33.96
N ALA A 60 -4.22 -6.60 -33.56
CA ALA A 60 -4.51 -5.34 -32.88
C ALA A 60 -5.47 -4.47 -33.72
N ASN A 61 -5.17 -4.28 -35.00
CA ASN A 61 -6.02 -3.53 -35.92
C ASN A 61 -7.41 -4.16 -36.07
N ARG A 62 -7.52 -5.49 -36.06
CA ARG A 62 -8.83 -6.17 -36.11
C ARG A 62 -9.65 -5.98 -34.83
N LEU A 63 -9.03 -5.88 -33.65
CA LEU A 63 -9.73 -5.53 -32.42
C LEU A 63 -10.29 -4.11 -32.46
N LEU A 64 -9.58 -3.18 -33.12
CA LEU A 64 -10.05 -1.82 -33.39
C LEU A 64 -11.16 -1.75 -34.46
N ASN A 65 -11.53 -2.88 -35.09
CA ASN A 65 -12.36 -2.93 -36.30
C ASN A 65 -11.79 -2.10 -37.45
N GLN A 66 -10.47 -1.95 -37.53
CA GLN A 66 -9.79 -1.17 -38.56
C GLN A 66 -8.91 -2.06 -39.44
N SER A 67 -8.75 -1.68 -40.71
CA SER A 67 -7.79 -2.33 -41.60
C SER A 67 -6.37 -1.79 -41.43
N LYS A 68 -6.25 -0.49 -41.12
CA LYS A 68 -5.01 0.23 -40.86
C LYS A 68 -5.06 0.88 -39.48
N GLY A 69 -3.98 0.77 -38.73
CA GLY A 69 -3.85 1.30 -37.36
C GLY A 69 -2.41 1.24 -36.90
N PHE A 70 -2.08 0.30 -36.02
CA PHE A 70 -0.70 -0.08 -35.72
C PHE A 70 0.03 -0.50 -37.01
N GLU A 71 1.27 -0.05 -37.14
CA GLU A 71 2.10 -0.28 -38.32
C GLU A 71 2.42 -1.78 -38.48
N ILE A 72 2.26 -2.30 -39.69
CA ILE A 72 2.55 -3.71 -40.02
C ILE A 72 3.77 -3.73 -40.93
N GLY A 73 4.89 -4.26 -40.42
CA GLY A 73 6.11 -4.39 -41.20
C GLY A 73 6.04 -5.45 -42.28
N SER A 74 6.64 -5.18 -43.44
CA SER A 74 6.92 -6.20 -44.49
C SER A 74 8.37 -6.68 -44.48
N THR A 75 9.30 -5.96 -43.84
CA THR A 75 10.75 -6.23 -43.79
C THR A 75 11.23 -7.05 -42.58
N THR A 76 12.47 -7.54 -42.62
CA THR A 76 13.07 -8.36 -41.55
C THR A 76 13.32 -7.62 -40.23
N GLN A 77 13.39 -6.29 -40.23
CA GLN A 77 13.54 -5.47 -39.03
C GLN A 77 12.24 -5.36 -38.22
N ALA A 78 12.36 -5.36 -36.89
CA ALA A 78 11.23 -5.15 -35.99
C ALA A 78 10.67 -3.73 -36.16
N CYS A 79 9.37 -3.63 -36.52
CA CYS A 79 8.71 -2.35 -36.75
C CYS A 79 8.23 -1.71 -35.45
N THR A 80 7.67 -2.51 -34.54
CA THR A 80 7.25 -2.06 -33.21
C THR A 80 8.44 -2.12 -32.26
N LYS A 81 8.88 -0.96 -31.73
CA LYS A 81 9.92 -0.88 -30.69
C LYS A 81 9.31 -0.49 -29.34
N GLY A 82 9.50 -1.29 -28.31
CA GLY A 82 8.89 -1.09 -26.98
C GLY A 82 7.44 -1.55 -26.91
N ILE A 83 6.62 -0.82 -26.15
CA ILE A 83 5.17 -1.05 -26.02
C ILE A 83 4.44 0.16 -26.58
N TRP A 84 3.47 -0.06 -27.46
CA TRP A 84 2.69 0.96 -28.13
C TRP A 84 1.25 0.92 -27.66
N ILE A 85 0.60 2.08 -27.57
CA ILE A 85 -0.80 2.22 -27.20
C ILE A 85 -1.58 2.89 -28.32
N TRP A 86 -2.84 2.49 -28.49
CA TRP A 86 -3.77 3.22 -29.34
C TRP A 86 -4.31 4.46 -28.60
N ASN A 87 -4.10 5.66 -29.14
CA ASN A 87 -4.38 6.90 -28.42
C ASN A 87 -5.87 7.17 -28.18
N LYS A 88 -6.76 6.58 -28.97
CA LYS A 88 -8.22 6.77 -28.87
C LYS A 88 -8.85 5.56 -28.19
N PRO A 89 -9.20 5.60 -26.90
CA PRO A 89 -9.75 4.43 -26.20
C PRO A 89 -11.03 3.93 -26.87
N VAL A 90 -11.20 2.61 -26.88
CA VAL A 90 -12.37 1.98 -27.50
C VAL A 90 -13.46 1.82 -26.43
N GLN A 91 -14.63 2.42 -26.66
CA GLN A 91 -15.76 2.28 -25.74
C GLN A 91 -16.27 0.84 -25.74
N VAL A 92 -16.36 0.22 -24.55
CA VAL A 92 -16.91 -1.13 -24.36
C VAL A 92 -18.33 -1.06 -23.80
N SER A 93 -18.58 -0.19 -22.82
CA SER A 93 -19.91 0.15 -22.29
C SER A 93 -19.90 1.58 -21.72
N GLU A 94 -21.03 2.12 -21.25
CA GLU A 94 -21.14 3.53 -20.80
C GLU A 94 -20.05 3.98 -19.82
N ASN A 95 -19.59 3.10 -18.91
CA ASN A 95 -18.56 3.39 -17.91
C ASN A 95 -17.33 2.49 -18.04
N HIS A 96 -17.05 1.95 -19.24
CA HIS A 96 -15.95 1.02 -19.48
C HIS A 96 -15.29 1.27 -20.83
N ILE A 97 -13.98 1.50 -20.79
CA ILE A 97 -13.14 1.69 -21.97
C ILE A 97 -12.06 0.61 -22.06
N MET A 98 -11.62 0.34 -23.29
CA MET A 98 -10.53 -0.56 -23.61
C MET A 98 -9.33 0.23 -24.12
N LEU A 99 -8.18 0.01 -23.48
CA LEU A 99 -6.86 0.39 -23.98
C LEU A 99 -6.25 -0.82 -24.69
N LEU A 100 -5.72 -0.59 -25.88
CA LEU A 100 -5.08 -1.63 -26.69
C LEU A 100 -3.57 -1.38 -26.76
N LEU A 101 -2.80 -2.38 -26.35
CA LEU A 101 -1.35 -2.39 -26.35
C LEU A 101 -0.82 -3.38 -27.38
N ASP A 102 0.05 -2.91 -28.27
CA ASP A 102 0.84 -3.75 -29.17
C ASP A 102 2.30 -3.73 -28.70
N THR A 103 2.93 -4.91 -28.64
CA THR A 103 4.29 -5.03 -28.13
C THR A 103 5.26 -5.34 -29.24
N GLU A 104 6.52 -4.96 -29.02
CA GLU A 104 7.63 -5.49 -29.78
C GLU A 104 7.64 -7.04 -29.77
N GLY A 105 8.15 -7.62 -30.87
CA GLY A 105 8.24 -9.06 -31.01
C GLY A 105 9.40 -9.65 -30.21
N LEU A 106 9.11 -10.75 -29.50
CA LEU A 106 10.11 -11.52 -28.77
C LEU A 106 11.11 -12.19 -29.74
N ALA A 107 12.33 -12.44 -29.27
CA ALA A 107 13.40 -13.17 -29.96
C ALA A 107 13.85 -12.53 -31.29
N SER A 108 13.89 -11.19 -31.35
CA SER A 108 14.47 -10.47 -32.49
C SER A 108 16.00 -10.63 -32.56
N THR A 109 16.57 -10.70 -33.76
CA THR A 109 18.00 -10.97 -34.00
C THR A 109 18.96 -9.91 -33.47
N GLU A 110 18.45 -8.73 -33.11
CA GLU A 110 19.25 -7.55 -32.74
C GLU A 110 19.35 -7.32 -31.21
N ARG A 111 18.75 -8.18 -30.37
CA ARG A 111 18.54 -7.87 -28.94
C ARG A 111 18.95 -8.94 -27.93
N SER A 112 19.17 -8.47 -26.70
CA SER A 112 19.38 -9.32 -25.52
C SER A 112 18.05 -9.86 -25.01
N THR A 113 18.05 -11.14 -24.63
CA THR A 113 16.90 -11.84 -24.04
C THR A 113 16.30 -11.10 -22.85
N ASN A 114 17.13 -10.38 -22.07
CA ASN A 114 16.70 -9.58 -20.91
C ASN A 114 15.68 -8.47 -21.23
N ILE A 115 15.78 -7.82 -22.38
CA ILE A 115 14.83 -6.75 -22.77
C ILE A 115 13.47 -7.37 -23.10
N ASP A 116 13.47 -8.50 -23.80
CA ASP A 116 12.25 -9.23 -24.17
C ASP A 116 11.48 -9.69 -22.91
N ILE A 117 12.20 -10.15 -21.88
CA ILE A 117 11.60 -10.48 -20.58
C ILE A 117 10.87 -9.27 -20.01
N LYS A 118 11.52 -8.09 -19.99
CA LYS A 118 10.97 -6.87 -19.40
C LYS A 118 9.73 -6.37 -20.15
N ILE A 119 9.76 -6.35 -21.48
CA ILE A 119 8.58 -5.98 -22.32
C ILE A 119 7.42 -6.94 -22.05
N PHE A 120 7.71 -8.24 -22.04
CA PHE A 120 6.71 -9.26 -21.77
C PHE A 120 6.10 -9.09 -20.37
N THR A 121 6.94 -8.88 -19.35
CA THR A 121 6.55 -8.64 -17.96
C THR A 121 5.62 -7.44 -17.82
N LEU A 122 6.03 -6.29 -18.36
CA LEU A 122 5.25 -5.05 -18.30
C LEU A 122 3.89 -5.22 -18.99
N SER A 123 3.89 -5.81 -20.18
CA SER A 123 2.66 -6.03 -20.95
C SER A 123 1.69 -6.95 -20.20
N LEU A 124 2.23 -7.99 -19.57
CA LEU A 124 1.45 -8.92 -18.76
C LEU A 124 0.84 -8.21 -17.54
N LEU A 125 1.67 -7.54 -16.74
CA LEU A 125 1.26 -6.87 -15.51
C LEU A 125 0.31 -5.71 -15.74
N LEU A 126 0.41 -5.00 -16.87
CA LEU A 126 -0.48 -3.88 -17.21
C LEU A 126 -1.80 -4.39 -17.82
N SER A 127 -1.83 -5.55 -18.46
CA SER A 127 -3.04 -6.07 -19.11
C SER A 127 -4.13 -6.58 -18.14
N SER A 128 -5.39 -6.51 -18.55
CA SER A 128 -6.51 -7.31 -18.01
C SER A 128 -6.84 -8.51 -18.89
N LEU A 129 -6.46 -8.45 -20.18
CA LEU A 129 -6.48 -9.56 -21.13
C LEU A 129 -5.12 -9.61 -21.85
N PHE A 130 -4.44 -10.73 -21.72
CA PHE A 130 -3.16 -10.96 -22.37
C PHE A 130 -3.33 -11.95 -23.53
N ILE A 131 -3.01 -11.49 -24.74
CA ILE A 131 -3.08 -12.29 -25.96
C ILE A 131 -1.65 -12.69 -26.34
N TYR A 132 -1.36 -13.97 -26.28
CA TYR A 132 -0.11 -14.54 -26.79
C TYR A 132 -0.31 -15.07 -28.21
N ASN A 133 0.29 -14.39 -29.17
CA ASN A 133 0.14 -14.66 -30.60
C ASN A 133 1.37 -15.38 -31.16
N GLN A 134 1.18 -16.60 -31.62
CA GLN A 134 2.21 -17.52 -32.07
C GLN A 134 1.86 -18.10 -33.45
N MET A 135 2.88 -18.50 -34.24
CA MET A 135 2.70 -19.26 -35.48
C MET A 135 2.78 -20.78 -35.22
N GLY A 136 1.93 -21.56 -35.87
CA GLY A 136 1.91 -23.02 -35.80
C GLY A 136 1.30 -23.59 -34.51
N PRO A 137 1.47 -24.91 -34.29
CA PRO A 137 0.98 -25.60 -33.10
C PRO A 137 1.76 -25.26 -31.83
N ILE A 138 1.21 -25.61 -30.67
CA ILE A 138 1.90 -25.48 -29.38
C ILE A 138 2.98 -26.58 -29.31
N THR A 139 4.23 -26.17 -29.18
CA THR A 139 5.39 -27.07 -29.01
C THR A 139 6.00 -26.90 -27.62
N GLU A 140 6.91 -27.79 -27.22
CA GLU A 140 7.68 -27.60 -25.97
C GLU A 140 8.46 -26.29 -25.98
N ASN A 141 9.07 -25.93 -27.12
CA ASN A 141 9.76 -24.64 -27.25
C ASN A 141 8.80 -23.46 -27.05
N SER A 142 7.56 -23.58 -27.51
CA SER A 142 6.53 -22.56 -27.30
C SER A 142 6.18 -22.38 -25.82
N LEU A 143 6.19 -23.46 -25.05
CA LEU A 143 6.00 -23.42 -23.60
C LEU A 143 7.26 -22.88 -22.91
N GLU A 144 8.45 -23.24 -23.38
CA GLU A 144 9.72 -22.69 -22.89
C GLU A 144 9.88 -21.20 -23.18
N ASP A 145 9.35 -20.67 -24.28
CA ASP A 145 9.27 -19.22 -24.52
C ASP A 145 8.41 -18.55 -23.45
N LEU A 146 7.39 -19.24 -22.95
CA LEU A 146 6.57 -18.82 -21.81
C LEU A 146 7.22 -19.15 -20.45
N SER A 147 8.40 -19.80 -20.40
CA SER A 147 9.18 -19.94 -19.16
C SER A 147 9.59 -18.59 -18.56
N LEU A 148 9.55 -17.53 -19.37
CA LEU A 148 9.58 -16.14 -18.92
C LEU A 148 8.58 -15.91 -17.78
N ILE A 149 7.35 -16.46 -17.88
CA ILE A 149 6.33 -16.40 -16.84
C ILE A 149 6.73 -17.18 -15.58
N SER A 150 7.47 -18.28 -15.74
CA SER A 150 8.04 -18.99 -14.59
C SER A 150 9.21 -18.22 -13.95
N ASN A 151 9.93 -17.38 -14.70
CA ASN A 151 10.98 -16.52 -14.14
C ASN A 151 10.41 -15.24 -13.51
N LEU A 152 9.24 -14.77 -13.97
CA LEU A 152 8.49 -13.69 -13.32
C LEU A 152 8.25 -13.96 -11.83
N THR A 153 8.16 -15.23 -11.42
CA THR A 153 7.96 -15.60 -10.01
C THR A 153 9.20 -15.32 -9.15
N ASN A 154 10.39 -15.29 -9.76
CA ASN A 154 11.62 -14.87 -9.10
C ASN A 154 11.74 -13.34 -9.07
N HIS A 155 11.12 -12.65 -10.05
CA HIS A 155 11.21 -11.20 -10.23
C HIS A 155 10.03 -10.40 -9.65
N ILE A 156 8.94 -11.06 -9.26
CA ILE A 156 7.77 -10.44 -8.65
C ILE A 156 7.58 -11.07 -7.28
N HIS A 157 7.95 -10.34 -6.24
CA HIS A 157 7.61 -10.71 -4.87
C HIS A 157 6.16 -10.29 -4.59
N PHE A 158 5.28 -11.25 -4.37
CA PHE A 158 4.01 -10.99 -3.70
C PHE A 158 4.29 -11.06 -2.21
N GLN A 159 4.31 -9.91 -1.54
CA GLN A 159 4.49 -9.88 -0.08
C GLN A 159 3.37 -10.72 0.54
N LYS A 160 3.73 -11.82 1.22
CA LYS A 160 2.78 -12.60 2.01
C LYS A 160 2.32 -11.73 3.17
N THR A 161 1.19 -11.05 3.02
CA THR A 161 0.53 -10.39 4.15
C THR A 161 0.16 -11.46 5.17
N GLN A 162 0.54 -11.24 6.43
CA GLN A 162 0.55 -12.19 7.54
C GLN A 162 -0.84 -12.72 7.98
N LYS A 163 -1.91 -12.59 7.18
CA LYS A 163 -3.28 -12.97 7.55
C LYS A 163 -4.03 -13.86 6.57
N GLU A 164 -3.46 -14.23 5.42
CA GLU A 164 -4.14 -15.13 4.50
C GLU A 164 -3.25 -16.31 4.14
N THR A 165 -3.57 -17.46 4.76
CA THR A 165 -3.17 -18.77 4.27
C THR A 165 -3.67 -18.93 2.82
N GLY A 166 -2.81 -18.62 1.86
CA GLY A 166 -3.10 -18.82 0.44
C GLY A 166 -3.92 -17.72 -0.24
N SER A 167 -3.60 -16.44 -0.02
CA SER A 167 -4.16 -15.36 -0.85
C SER A 167 -3.81 -15.60 -2.33
N ASP A 168 -4.87 -15.61 -3.14
CA ASP A 168 -4.94 -16.20 -4.46
C ASP A 168 -4.08 -15.36 -5.44
N TYR A 169 -2.84 -15.76 -5.76
CA TYR A 169 -2.01 -15.15 -6.83
C TYR A 169 -2.81 -14.89 -8.14
N ARG A 170 -3.90 -15.65 -8.30
CA ARG A 170 -4.90 -15.61 -9.37
C ARG A 170 -5.65 -14.29 -9.52
N THR A 171 -5.71 -13.40 -8.52
CA THR A 171 -6.43 -12.11 -8.64
C THR A 171 -5.62 -11.01 -9.33
N PHE A 172 -4.33 -11.22 -9.59
CA PHE A 172 -3.44 -10.21 -10.18
C PHE A 172 -3.17 -10.43 -11.67
N PHE A 173 -3.34 -11.65 -12.15
CA PHE A 173 -3.03 -12.00 -13.54
C PHE A 173 -4.24 -11.82 -14.45
N PRO A 174 -4.01 -11.40 -15.72
CA PRO A 174 -5.07 -11.19 -16.70
C PRO A 174 -5.70 -12.51 -17.16
N SER A 175 -6.84 -12.43 -17.85
CA SER A 175 -7.29 -13.56 -18.68
C SER A 175 -6.26 -13.80 -19.80
N PHE A 176 -6.01 -15.05 -20.17
CA PHE A 176 -4.95 -15.42 -21.12
C PHE A 176 -5.51 -16.07 -22.38
N TYR A 177 -5.20 -15.50 -23.54
CA TYR A 177 -5.67 -16.00 -24.84
C TYR A 177 -4.46 -16.43 -25.65
N TRP A 178 -4.40 -17.71 -26.00
CA TRP A 178 -3.37 -18.20 -26.92
C TRP A 178 -3.94 -18.23 -28.35
N VAL A 179 -3.39 -17.40 -29.22
CA VAL A 179 -3.78 -17.33 -30.63
C VAL A 179 -2.73 -18.04 -31.48
N LEU A 180 -3.12 -19.17 -32.07
CA LEU A 180 -2.29 -20.00 -32.94
C LEU A 180 -2.59 -19.66 -34.40
N ARG A 181 -1.67 -18.90 -35.01
CA ARG A 181 -1.71 -18.46 -36.39
C ARG A 181 -1.16 -19.54 -37.32
N ASP A 182 -1.63 -19.57 -38.55
CA ASP A 182 -1.25 -20.57 -39.56
C ASP A 182 -1.37 -22.01 -39.04
N PHE A 183 -2.39 -22.27 -38.22
CA PHE A 183 -2.63 -23.59 -37.64
C PHE A 183 -3.16 -24.54 -38.72
N TYR A 184 -2.47 -25.68 -38.90
CA TYR A 184 -2.73 -26.63 -39.99
C TYR A 184 -3.13 -28.02 -39.50
N HIS A 185 -3.09 -28.28 -38.18
CA HIS A 185 -3.51 -29.57 -37.63
C HIS A 185 -5.04 -29.65 -37.55
N ASP A 186 -5.59 -30.81 -37.88
CA ASP A 186 -6.98 -31.14 -37.57
C ASP A 186 -7.09 -31.46 -36.08
N LEU A 187 -8.03 -30.82 -35.39
CA LEU A 187 -8.29 -31.06 -33.96
C LEU A 187 -9.19 -32.29 -33.73
N GLU A 188 -9.58 -33.02 -34.78
CA GLU A 188 -10.38 -34.25 -34.71
C GLU A 188 -11.68 -34.06 -33.90
N GLY A 189 -12.30 -32.89 -34.03
CA GLY A 189 -13.52 -32.52 -33.31
C GLY A 189 -13.31 -31.96 -31.90
N GLN A 190 -12.07 -31.85 -31.42
CA GLN A 190 -11.75 -31.15 -30.17
C GLN A 190 -11.80 -29.63 -30.34
N SER A 191 -12.18 -28.93 -29.27
CA SER A 191 -12.10 -27.46 -29.26
C SER A 191 -10.63 -27.00 -29.10
N PRO A 192 -10.24 -25.85 -29.68
CA PRO A 192 -8.92 -25.27 -29.45
C PRO A 192 -8.57 -25.10 -27.97
N LYS A 193 -9.56 -24.78 -27.13
CA LYS A 193 -9.41 -24.69 -25.68
C LYS A 193 -9.01 -26.03 -25.06
N LYS A 194 -9.65 -27.13 -25.48
CA LYS A 194 -9.32 -28.47 -25.01
C LYS A 194 -7.90 -28.86 -25.42
N TYR A 195 -7.52 -28.57 -26.66
CA TYR A 195 -6.15 -28.76 -27.14
C TYR A 195 -5.12 -28.04 -26.25
N LEU A 196 -5.36 -26.78 -25.87
CA LEU A 196 -4.50 -26.05 -24.94
C LEU A 196 -4.40 -26.73 -23.56
N GLU A 197 -5.52 -27.11 -22.96
CA GLU A 197 -5.53 -27.76 -21.64
C GLU A 197 -4.85 -29.13 -21.66
N ASP A 198 -4.83 -29.82 -22.80
CA ASP A 198 -4.10 -31.07 -23.00
C ASP A 198 -2.58 -30.82 -23.13
N CYS A 199 -2.16 -29.77 -23.85
CA CYS A 199 -0.74 -29.36 -23.91
C CYS A 199 -0.16 -28.93 -22.56
N LEU A 200 -1.00 -28.42 -21.66
CA LEU A 200 -0.62 -27.98 -20.31
C LEU A 200 -0.64 -29.11 -19.26
N GLN A 201 -0.99 -30.35 -19.63
CA GLN A 201 -0.93 -31.47 -18.69
C GLN A 201 0.52 -31.83 -18.33
N PRO A 202 0.80 -32.17 -17.05
CA PRO A 202 2.13 -32.62 -16.63
C PRO A 202 2.56 -33.87 -17.40
N THR A 203 3.80 -33.87 -17.88
CA THR A 203 4.40 -35.04 -18.51
C THR A 203 4.95 -35.99 -17.45
N SER A 204 4.73 -37.30 -17.60
CA SER A 204 5.19 -38.32 -16.65
C SER A 204 6.71 -38.57 -16.71
N GLY A 205 7.34 -38.69 -15.55
CA GLY A 205 8.77 -39.01 -15.39
C GLY A 205 9.53 -38.03 -14.47
N LEU A 206 10.62 -38.51 -13.87
CA LEU A 206 11.39 -37.79 -12.84
C LEU A 206 12.71 -37.17 -13.34
N SER A 207 12.95 -37.10 -14.65
CA SER A 207 14.17 -36.48 -15.16
C SER A 207 14.18 -34.97 -14.91
N SER A 208 15.35 -34.39 -14.68
CA SER A 208 15.54 -32.94 -14.43
C SER A 208 14.90 -32.07 -15.53
N GLU A 209 14.99 -32.49 -16.79
CA GLU A 209 14.37 -31.79 -17.91
C GLU A 209 12.83 -31.84 -17.88
N LYS A 210 12.24 -32.99 -17.54
CA LYS A 210 10.78 -33.14 -17.40
C LYS A 210 10.24 -32.32 -16.23
N LEU A 211 10.98 -32.25 -15.12
CA LEU A 211 10.62 -31.42 -13.97
C LEU A 211 10.56 -29.94 -14.37
N LYS A 212 11.56 -29.42 -15.09
CA LYS A 212 11.55 -28.03 -15.59
C LYS A 212 10.34 -27.76 -16.49
N LYS A 213 10.04 -28.66 -17.43
CA LYS A 213 8.89 -28.53 -18.32
C LYS A 213 7.56 -28.55 -17.56
N ASN A 214 7.45 -29.38 -16.52
CA ASN A 214 6.27 -29.42 -15.66
C ASN A 214 6.12 -28.16 -14.80
N MET A 215 7.21 -27.56 -14.32
CA MET A 215 7.17 -26.30 -13.58
C MET A 215 6.60 -25.15 -14.43
N ILE A 216 6.93 -25.09 -15.71
CA ILE A 216 6.40 -24.07 -16.64
C ILE A 216 4.89 -24.26 -16.82
N ARG A 217 4.45 -25.51 -17.06
CA ARG A 217 3.01 -25.84 -17.18
C ARG A 217 2.24 -25.52 -15.91
N GLU A 218 2.81 -25.86 -14.76
CA GLU A 218 2.24 -25.53 -13.45
C GLU A 218 2.15 -24.02 -13.26
N ALA A 219 3.18 -23.26 -13.64
CA ALA A 219 3.15 -21.80 -13.56
C ALA A 219 2.02 -21.21 -14.42
N ILE A 220 1.92 -21.59 -15.70
CA ILE A 220 0.86 -21.11 -16.60
C ILE A 220 -0.52 -21.45 -16.04
N THR A 221 -0.71 -22.69 -15.57
CA THR A 221 -2.00 -23.15 -15.04
C THR A 221 -2.38 -22.50 -13.71
N LYS A 222 -1.39 -22.18 -12.87
CA LYS A 222 -1.54 -21.52 -11.57
C LYS A 222 -1.86 -20.04 -11.69
N TYR A 223 -1.20 -19.31 -12.59
CA TYR A 223 -1.34 -17.85 -12.70
C TYR A 223 -2.56 -17.43 -13.51
N PHE A 224 -2.81 -18.08 -14.65
CA PHE A 224 -3.87 -17.68 -15.56
C PHE A 224 -5.14 -18.49 -15.31
N LYS A 225 -6.00 -18.11 -14.36
CA LYS A 225 -7.22 -18.90 -14.09
C LYS A 225 -8.14 -19.03 -15.30
N GLU A 226 -8.31 -17.94 -16.04
CA GLU A 226 -9.10 -17.90 -17.27
C GLU A 226 -8.17 -18.01 -18.47
N ARG A 227 -8.23 -19.14 -19.19
CA ARG A 227 -7.48 -19.38 -20.42
C ARG A 227 -8.42 -19.73 -21.56
N GLU A 228 -8.16 -19.17 -22.73
CA GLU A 228 -8.82 -19.50 -23.98
C GLU A 228 -7.77 -19.74 -25.07
N CYS A 229 -8.15 -20.48 -26.10
CA CYS A 229 -7.28 -20.77 -27.24
C CYS A 229 -8.07 -20.56 -28.53
N PHE A 230 -7.42 -19.96 -29.52
CA PHE A 230 -7.98 -19.72 -30.84
C PHE A 230 -6.99 -20.18 -31.90
N THR A 231 -7.47 -20.98 -32.85
CA THR A 231 -6.72 -21.35 -34.05
C THR A 231 -7.16 -20.47 -35.20
N MET A 232 -6.20 -20.02 -36.00
CA MET A 232 -6.44 -19.26 -37.22
C MET A 232 -5.68 -19.90 -38.36
N ILE A 233 -6.38 -20.18 -39.47
CA ILE A 233 -5.73 -20.68 -40.69
C ILE A 233 -4.91 -19.56 -41.36
N ARG A 234 -4.10 -19.94 -42.35
CA ARG A 234 -3.31 -18.97 -43.12
C ARG A 234 -4.23 -18.01 -43.91
N PRO A 235 -4.06 -16.68 -43.80
CA PRO A 235 -5.02 -15.70 -44.34
C PRO A 235 -5.13 -15.71 -45.87
N VAL A 236 -4.02 -15.95 -46.56
CA VAL A 236 -3.90 -16.10 -48.03
C VAL A 236 -2.91 -17.21 -48.35
N SER A 237 -3.04 -17.83 -49.53
CA SER A 237 -2.11 -18.88 -49.96
C SER A 237 -0.89 -18.35 -50.71
N ASP A 238 -0.96 -17.12 -51.23
CA ASP A 238 0.09 -16.48 -52.03
C ASP A 238 1.07 -15.71 -51.12
N GLU A 239 2.34 -16.08 -51.15
CA GLU A 239 3.42 -15.51 -50.34
C GLU A 239 3.62 -14.01 -50.58
N SER A 240 3.48 -13.55 -51.82
CA SER A 240 3.64 -12.12 -52.14
C SER A 240 2.52 -11.28 -51.53
N LYS A 241 1.29 -11.82 -51.54
CA LYS A 241 0.13 -11.20 -50.90
C LYS A 241 0.22 -11.30 -49.38
N LEU A 242 0.79 -12.38 -48.84
CA LEU A 242 0.97 -12.56 -47.41
C LEU A 242 1.96 -11.54 -46.82
N ALA A 243 3.04 -11.24 -47.54
CA ALA A 243 4.02 -10.23 -47.12
C ALA A 243 3.41 -8.82 -47.01
N HIS A 244 2.33 -8.57 -47.74
CA HIS A 244 1.58 -7.31 -47.78
C HIS A 244 0.11 -7.50 -47.37
N VAL A 245 -0.15 -8.38 -46.40
CA VAL A 245 -1.52 -8.74 -45.98
C VAL A 245 -2.31 -7.55 -45.43
N ASP A 246 -1.62 -6.49 -45.01
CA ASP A 246 -2.16 -5.21 -44.57
C ASP A 246 -2.73 -4.35 -45.71
N SER A 247 -2.20 -4.52 -46.93
CA SER A 247 -2.66 -3.85 -48.13
C SER A 247 -3.88 -4.51 -48.78
N LEU A 248 -4.15 -5.78 -48.43
CA LEU A 248 -5.26 -6.55 -48.97
C LEU A 248 -6.60 -6.08 -48.41
N LYS A 249 -7.64 -6.18 -49.24
CA LYS A 249 -9.01 -5.95 -48.79
C LYS A 249 -9.48 -7.12 -47.91
N TRP A 250 -10.43 -6.85 -47.01
CA TRP A 250 -10.96 -7.88 -46.12
C TRP A 250 -11.54 -9.07 -46.89
N GLU A 251 -12.20 -8.79 -48.02
CA GLU A 251 -12.84 -9.77 -48.88
C GLU A 251 -11.86 -10.67 -49.64
N GLU A 252 -10.61 -10.26 -49.77
CA GLU A 252 -9.54 -11.02 -50.43
C GLU A 252 -8.93 -12.09 -49.51
N LEU A 253 -9.19 -12.00 -48.20
CA LEU A 253 -8.79 -13.01 -47.23
C LEU A 253 -9.71 -14.23 -47.31
N LYS A 254 -9.16 -15.41 -46.98
CA LYS A 254 -9.94 -16.66 -46.95
C LYS A 254 -11.18 -16.52 -46.06
N ASN A 255 -12.29 -17.08 -46.52
CA ASN A 255 -13.57 -17.00 -45.81
C ASN A 255 -13.48 -17.57 -44.38
N ASP A 256 -12.83 -18.70 -44.20
CA ASP A 256 -12.75 -19.34 -42.88
C ASP A 256 -11.83 -18.56 -41.94
N PHE A 257 -10.72 -18.01 -42.43
CA PHE A 257 -9.89 -17.06 -41.67
C PHE A 257 -10.70 -15.86 -41.18
N ARG A 258 -11.53 -15.27 -42.05
CA ARG A 258 -12.40 -14.15 -41.66
C ARG A 258 -13.38 -14.53 -40.57
N LYS A 259 -14.00 -15.72 -40.65
CA LYS A 259 -14.92 -16.22 -39.62
C LYS A 259 -14.20 -16.41 -38.28
N GLU A 260 -13.00 -17.00 -38.30
CA GLU A 260 -12.18 -17.23 -37.11
C GLU A 260 -11.77 -15.92 -36.44
N VAL A 261 -11.26 -14.95 -37.20
CA VAL A 261 -10.91 -13.61 -36.69
C VAL A 261 -12.15 -12.89 -36.15
N THR A 262 -13.28 -12.95 -36.84
CA THR A 262 -14.53 -12.32 -36.39
C THR A 262 -15.03 -12.96 -35.09
N SER A 263 -14.95 -14.29 -34.99
CA SER A 263 -15.30 -15.04 -33.78
C SER A 263 -14.39 -14.63 -32.61
N PHE A 264 -13.08 -14.56 -32.84
CA PHE A 264 -12.09 -14.11 -31.87
C PHE A 264 -12.37 -12.68 -31.38
N VAL A 265 -12.52 -11.70 -32.29
CA VAL A 265 -12.80 -10.29 -31.93
C VAL A 265 -14.10 -10.19 -31.13
N LYS A 266 -15.13 -10.95 -31.51
CA LYS A 266 -16.41 -10.99 -30.80
C LYS A 266 -16.26 -11.57 -29.39
N ASP A 267 -15.51 -12.66 -29.22
CA ASP A 267 -15.29 -13.28 -27.91
C ASP A 267 -14.48 -12.36 -26.99
N VAL A 268 -13.41 -11.75 -27.51
CA VAL A 268 -12.62 -10.73 -26.79
C VAL A 268 -13.52 -9.61 -26.30
N LYS A 269 -14.28 -8.96 -27.18
CA LYS A 269 -15.18 -7.84 -26.79
C LYS A 269 -16.26 -8.26 -25.80
N LYS A 270 -16.77 -9.49 -25.89
CA LYS A 270 -17.81 -10.01 -25.00
C LYS A 270 -17.29 -10.35 -23.60
N LYS A 271 -16.10 -10.94 -23.50
CA LYS A 271 -15.51 -11.42 -22.24
C LYS A 271 -14.55 -10.42 -21.60
N LEU A 272 -14.27 -9.29 -22.25
CA LEU A 272 -13.37 -8.27 -21.73
C LEU A 272 -13.91 -7.67 -20.43
N ARG A 273 -13.15 -7.86 -19.34
CA ARG A 273 -13.46 -7.31 -18.03
C ARG A 273 -12.54 -6.12 -17.73
N PRO A 274 -13.03 -5.11 -16.99
CA PRO A 274 -12.16 -4.10 -16.42
C PRO A 274 -11.03 -4.72 -15.61
N LYS A 275 -9.87 -4.07 -15.61
CA LYS A 275 -8.74 -4.46 -14.79
C LYS A 275 -9.12 -4.24 -13.32
N VAL A 276 -9.07 -5.33 -12.56
CA VAL A 276 -9.31 -5.32 -11.12
C VAL A 276 -8.04 -5.79 -10.45
N VAL A 277 -7.60 -5.06 -9.43
CA VAL A 277 -6.51 -5.53 -8.59
C VAL A 277 -6.83 -5.32 -7.12
N ASN A 278 -6.66 -6.37 -6.32
CA ASN A 278 -7.08 -6.40 -4.91
C ASN A 278 -8.55 -5.96 -4.70
N GLY A 279 -9.45 -6.34 -5.63
CA GLY A 279 -10.87 -5.96 -5.60
C GLY A 279 -11.17 -4.52 -6.06
N LYS A 280 -10.15 -3.73 -6.43
CA LYS A 280 -10.28 -2.32 -6.84
C LYS A 280 -10.25 -2.20 -8.36
N PHE A 281 -11.19 -1.45 -8.94
CA PHE A 281 -11.19 -1.16 -10.38
C PHE A 281 -10.14 -0.09 -10.69
N LEU A 282 -9.41 -0.28 -11.79
CA LEU A 282 -8.44 0.71 -12.25
C LEU A 282 -9.07 1.64 -13.29
N ASN A 283 -8.79 2.94 -13.15
CA ASN A 283 -9.03 3.97 -14.17
C ASN A 283 -7.74 4.23 -14.97
N ALA A 284 -7.79 5.14 -15.95
CA ALA A 284 -6.65 5.42 -16.83
C ALA A 284 -5.46 6.06 -16.09
N SER A 285 -5.71 7.01 -15.19
CA SER A 285 -4.71 7.65 -14.30
C SER A 285 -3.97 6.61 -13.45
N MET A 286 -4.70 5.62 -12.93
CA MET A 286 -4.11 4.53 -12.15
C MET A 286 -3.29 3.57 -13.02
N VAL A 287 -3.73 3.26 -14.25
CA VAL A 287 -2.94 2.44 -15.19
C VAL A 287 -1.64 3.16 -15.57
N LEU A 288 -1.69 4.47 -15.78
CA LEU A 288 -0.49 5.28 -16.01
C LEU A 288 0.46 5.23 -14.81
N SER A 289 -0.06 5.46 -13.61
CA SER A 289 0.74 5.42 -12.38
C SER A 289 1.38 4.04 -12.15
N LEU A 290 0.67 2.95 -12.47
CA LEU A 290 1.24 1.60 -12.45
C LEU A 290 2.35 1.41 -13.49
N ALA A 291 2.18 1.94 -14.69
CA ALA A 291 3.21 1.87 -15.72
C ALA A 291 4.48 2.59 -15.26
N LEU A 292 4.35 3.78 -14.65
CA LEU A 292 5.47 4.53 -14.09
C LEU A 292 6.20 3.73 -13.01
N GLU A 293 5.48 3.26 -11.98
CA GLU A 293 6.06 2.46 -10.88
C GLU A 293 6.75 1.18 -11.40
N TYR A 294 6.14 0.45 -12.35
CA TYR A 294 6.76 -0.74 -12.91
C TYR A 294 7.98 -0.44 -13.76
N THR A 295 7.97 0.63 -14.56
CA THR A 295 9.16 1.04 -15.32
C THR A 295 10.30 1.46 -14.40
N GLU A 296 10.00 2.20 -13.33
CA GLU A 296 11.00 2.62 -12.35
C GLU A 296 11.63 1.42 -11.63
N ALA A 297 10.82 0.48 -11.15
CA ALA A 297 11.30 -0.75 -10.51
C ALA A 297 12.18 -1.59 -11.45
N ILE A 298 11.78 -1.73 -12.72
CA ILE A 298 12.56 -2.48 -13.72
C ILE A 298 13.89 -1.79 -14.05
N ASN A 299 13.93 -0.46 -13.99
CA ASN A 299 15.12 0.33 -14.24
C ASN A 299 16.08 0.33 -13.04
N SER A 300 15.57 0.36 -11.81
CA SER A 300 16.37 0.33 -10.57
C SER A 300 17.00 -1.04 -10.26
N LYS A 301 16.70 -2.07 -11.07
CA LYS A 301 17.02 -3.50 -10.83
C LYS A 301 16.37 -4.06 -9.57
N GLU A 302 15.41 -3.35 -8.99
CA GLU A 302 14.55 -3.87 -7.93
C GLU A 302 13.51 -4.80 -8.54
N THR A 303 13.07 -5.80 -7.77
CA THR A 303 11.97 -6.67 -8.19
C THR A 303 10.65 -5.93 -8.00
N PRO A 304 9.86 -5.66 -9.07
CA PRO A 304 8.59 -4.96 -8.94
C PRO A 304 7.68 -5.77 -8.00
N THR A 305 7.41 -5.19 -6.83
CA THR A 305 6.48 -5.77 -5.86
C THR A 305 5.09 -5.29 -6.25
N VAL A 306 4.34 -6.16 -6.94
CA VAL A 306 3.04 -5.82 -7.54
C VAL A 306 2.09 -5.18 -6.52
N LEU A 307 2.03 -5.71 -5.30
CA LEU A 307 1.13 -5.22 -4.24
C LEU A 307 1.46 -3.81 -3.76
N THR A 308 2.74 -3.52 -3.46
CA THR A 308 3.14 -2.20 -2.94
C THR A 308 2.96 -1.11 -3.99
N ALA A 309 3.21 -1.42 -5.26
CA ALA A 309 2.94 -0.50 -6.37
C ALA A 309 1.45 -0.14 -6.43
N ILE A 310 0.56 -1.11 -6.25
CA ILE A 310 -0.89 -0.87 -6.31
C ILE A 310 -1.37 -0.07 -5.10
N ASP A 311 -0.90 -0.38 -3.90
CA ASP A 311 -1.27 0.39 -2.71
C ASP A 311 -0.81 1.85 -2.83
N ARG A 312 0.40 2.10 -3.35
CA ARG A 312 0.89 3.45 -3.66
C ARG A 312 0.02 4.15 -4.70
N VAL A 313 -0.31 3.48 -5.80
CA VAL A 313 -1.15 4.05 -6.85
C VAL A 313 -2.55 4.39 -6.33
N VAL A 314 -3.15 3.50 -5.53
CA VAL A 314 -4.45 3.75 -4.91
C VAL A 314 -4.37 4.93 -3.94
N GLN A 315 -3.33 5.03 -3.12
CA GLN A 315 -3.12 6.15 -2.20
C GLN A 315 -2.93 7.47 -2.95
N ALA A 316 -2.10 7.49 -4.00
CA ALA A 316 -1.87 8.68 -4.82
C ALA A 316 -3.15 9.15 -5.52
N GLU A 317 -3.91 8.23 -6.10
CA GLU A 317 -5.19 8.55 -6.76
C GLU A 317 -6.24 9.04 -5.74
N THR A 318 -6.29 8.42 -4.55
CA THR A 318 -7.15 8.85 -3.45
C THR A 318 -6.82 10.28 -3.02
N ALA A 319 -5.53 10.58 -2.81
CA ALA A 319 -5.07 11.92 -2.46
C ALA A 319 -5.49 12.95 -3.52
N LYS A 320 -5.26 12.65 -4.80
CA LYS A 320 -5.65 13.51 -5.92
C LYS A 320 -7.16 13.80 -5.94
N ILE A 321 -7.99 12.78 -5.75
CA ILE A 321 -9.45 12.94 -5.64
C ILE A 321 -9.81 13.84 -4.44
N THR A 322 -9.20 13.62 -3.28
CA THR A 322 -9.49 14.44 -2.09
C THR A 322 -9.02 15.88 -2.24
N ASP A 323 -7.91 16.12 -2.93
CA ASP A 323 -7.40 17.46 -3.24
C ASP A 323 -8.32 18.19 -4.22
N ASP A 324 -8.68 17.56 -5.34
CA ASP A 324 -9.59 18.13 -6.33
C ASP A 324 -10.96 18.50 -5.69
N MET A 325 -11.47 17.62 -4.82
CA MET A 325 -12.73 17.86 -4.10
C MET A 325 -12.60 18.94 -3.02
N TYR A 326 -11.42 19.06 -2.40
CA TYR A 326 -11.15 20.11 -1.43
C TYR A 326 -11.10 21.48 -2.11
N ASP A 327 -10.43 21.57 -3.25
CA ASP A 327 -10.35 22.81 -4.04
C ASP A 327 -11.73 23.20 -4.58
N HIS A 328 -12.51 22.23 -5.06
CA HIS A 328 -13.89 22.45 -5.47
C HIS A 328 -14.75 22.99 -4.32
N PHE A 329 -14.62 22.42 -3.11
CA PHE A 329 -15.31 22.90 -1.92
C PHE A 329 -14.87 24.32 -1.54
N CYS A 330 -13.57 24.61 -1.59
CA CYS A 330 -13.01 25.92 -1.31
C CYS A 330 -13.58 26.98 -2.26
N ASN A 331 -13.70 26.66 -3.55
CA ASN A 331 -14.30 27.57 -4.53
C ASN A 331 -15.80 27.79 -4.22
N GLN A 332 -16.57 26.72 -4.01
CA GLN A 332 -18.00 26.83 -3.72
C GLN A 332 -18.30 27.59 -2.41
N ILE A 333 -17.51 27.37 -1.35
CA ILE A 333 -17.70 28.07 -0.08
C ILE A 333 -17.28 29.54 -0.18
N ASN A 334 -16.25 29.86 -0.97
CA ASN A 334 -15.84 31.25 -1.21
C ASN A 334 -16.86 32.01 -2.06
N GLU A 335 -17.48 31.37 -3.05
CA GLU A 335 -18.56 31.95 -3.84
C GLU A 335 -19.83 32.14 -3.02
N SER A 336 -20.24 31.12 -2.24
CA SER A 336 -21.49 31.15 -1.48
C SER A 336 -21.42 32.01 -0.20
N LEU A 337 -20.22 32.12 0.39
CA LEU A 337 -19.93 32.89 1.61
C LEU A 337 -18.77 33.86 1.33
N SER A 338 -18.95 34.71 0.32
CA SER A 338 -18.02 35.79 -0.02
C SER A 338 -18.10 36.94 0.99
N GLU A 339 -17.01 37.68 1.14
CA GLU A 339 -16.96 38.85 2.04
C GLU A 339 -17.94 39.95 1.60
N GLU A 340 -18.21 40.08 0.30
CA GLU A 340 -19.18 41.04 -0.26
C GLU A 340 -20.62 40.76 0.19
N ASN A 341 -20.97 39.48 0.39
CA ASN A 341 -22.31 39.08 0.80
C ASN A 341 -22.47 38.98 2.32
N MET A 342 -21.39 39.21 3.09
CA MET A 342 -21.45 39.24 4.54
C MET A 342 -21.98 40.59 5.04
N PRO A 343 -22.67 40.62 6.21
CA PRO A 343 -22.86 39.51 7.15
C PRO A 343 -24.17 38.73 6.96
N PHE A 344 -24.11 37.43 7.29
CA PHE A 344 -25.26 36.53 7.30
C PHE A 344 -25.82 36.32 8.72
N THR A 345 -27.11 35.98 8.81
CA THR A 345 -27.70 35.42 10.04
C THR A 345 -27.17 34.02 10.32
N LYS A 346 -27.17 33.62 11.61
CA LYS A 346 -26.79 32.26 12.05
C LYS A 346 -27.59 31.16 11.34
N VAL A 347 -28.86 31.41 11.02
CA VAL A 347 -29.74 30.45 10.33
C VAL A 347 -29.34 30.31 8.86
N THR A 348 -29.19 31.43 8.15
CA THR A 348 -28.81 31.43 6.73
C THR A 348 -27.42 30.83 6.52
N PHE A 349 -26.44 31.24 7.34
CA PHE A 349 -25.08 30.72 7.29
C PHE A 349 -25.05 29.19 7.48
N LYS A 350 -25.72 28.67 8.51
CA LYS A 350 -25.82 27.22 8.76
C LYS A 350 -26.53 26.49 7.62
N LYS A 351 -27.55 27.08 7.01
CA LYS A 351 -28.29 26.46 5.90
C LYS A 351 -27.40 26.30 4.65
N ILE A 352 -26.64 27.34 4.29
CA ILE A 352 -25.69 27.31 3.17
C ILE A 352 -24.61 26.26 3.43
N LEU A 353 -23.99 26.32 4.62
CA LEU A 353 -22.92 25.39 5.01
C LEU A 353 -23.38 23.92 4.97
N ARG A 354 -24.54 23.59 5.56
CA ARG A 354 -25.07 22.22 5.53
C ARG A 354 -25.32 21.72 4.11
N LYS A 355 -25.80 22.58 3.21
CA LYS A 355 -26.04 22.22 1.81
C LYS A 355 -24.72 21.86 1.11
N LEU A 356 -23.71 22.74 1.24
CA LEU A 356 -22.38 22.55 0.63
C LEU A 356 -21.67 21.31 1.17
N VAL A 357 -21.55 21.18 2.49
CA VAL A 357 -20.89 20.02 3.11
C VAL A 357 -21.57 18.71 2.69
N ARG A 358 -22.91 18.68 2.66
CA ARG A 358 -23.65 17.48 2.24
C ARG A 358 -23.43 17.14 0.77
N SER A 359 -23.44 18.13 -0.13
CA SER A 359 -23.21 17.88 -1.56
C SER A 359 -21.79 17.41 -1.83
N THR A 360 -20.79 18.05 -1.24
CA THR A 360 -19.38 17.68 -1.41
C THR A 360 -19.09 16.31 -0.83
N ARG A 361 -19.58 16.00 0.38
CA ARG A 361 -19.40 14.68 1.01
C ARG A 361 -19.97 13.56 0.13
N TYR A 362 -21.14 13.77 -0.46
CA TYR A 362 -21.72 12.81 -1.38
C TYR A 362 -20.85 12.60 -2.63
N GLN A 363 -20.28 13.67 -3.19
CA GLN A 363 -19.38 13.59 -4.35
C GLN A 363 -18.08 12.84 -4.02
N VAL A 364 -17.45 13.16 -2.88
CA VAL A 364 -16.25 12.47 -2.38
C VAL A 364 -16.52 10.98 -2.22
N GLN A 365 -17.58 10.60 -1.50
CA GLN A 365 -17.92 9.19 -1.30
C GLN A 365 -18.21 8.47 -2.63
N LYS A 366 -18.87 9.14 -3.58
CA LYS A 366 -19.18 8.58 -4.90
C LYS A 366 -17.92 8.36 -5.75
N GLN A 367 -16.94 9.25 -5.69
CA GLN A 367 -15.68 9.11 -6.43
C GLN A 367 -14.77 8.08 -5.77
N LEU A 368 -14.59 8.15 -4.45
CA LEU A 368 -13.80 7.18 -3.68
C LEU A 368 -14.38 5.76 -3.76
N GLY A 369 -15.71 5.62 -3.78
CA GLY A 369 -16.38 4.31 -3.89
C GLY A 369 -16.11 3.54 -5.18
N GLN A 370 -15.44 4.15 -6.16
CA GLN A 370 -15.03 3.47 -7.39
C GLN A 370 -13.70 2.72 -7.20
N ILE A 371 -12.90 3.12 -6.20
CA ILE A 371 -11.52 2.68 -6.01
C ILE A 371 -11.31 2.04 -4.64
N LEU A 372 -11.99 2.52 -3.60
CA LEU A 372 -11.80 2.11 -2.22
C LEU A 372 -12.93 1.20 -1.72
N ASN A 373 -12.63 0.39 -0.70
CA ASN A 373 -13.64 -0.37 0.02
C ASN A 373 -14.37 0.49 1.06
N LEU A 374 -15.43 -0.04 1.68
CA LEU A 374 -16.29 0.74 2.58
C LEU A 374 -15.54 1.28 3.81
N GLU A 375 -14.63 0.51 4.40
CA GLU A 375 -13.85 0.94 5.58
C GLU A 375 -12.87 2.06 5.22
N GLU A 376 -12.18 1.94 4.09
CA GLU A 376 -11.28 2.94 3.54
C GLU A 376 -12.02 4.24 3.21
N ILE A 377 -13.19 4.16 2.57
CA ILE A 377 -14.02 5.33 2.27
C ILE A 377 -14.39 6.08 3.55
N LEU A 378 -14.77 5.36 4.61
CA LEU A 378 -15.14 5.99 5.88
C LEU A 378 -13.96 6.74 6.51
N LYS A 379 -12.77 6.12 6.48
CA LYS A 379 -11.53 6.75 6.96
C LYS A 379 -11.19 8.01 6.18
N GLU A 380 -11.16 7.94 4.85
CA GLU A 380 -10.79 9.09 4.02
C GLU A 380 -11.85 10.19 4.03
N THR A 381 -13.13 9.83 4.15
CA THR A 381 -14.19 10.84 4.34
C THR A 381 -14.01 11.58 5.67
N ALA A 382 -13.59 10.89 6.74
CA ALA A 382 -13.33 11.53 8.03
C ALA A 382 -12.13 12.49 7.97
N ASN A 383 -11.04 12.08 7.29
CA ASN A 383 -9.88 12.95 7.04
C ASN A 383 -10.29 14.19 6.23
N PHE A 384 -11.11 14.00 5.19
CA PHE A 384 -11.64 15.10 4.38
C PHE A 384 -12.52 16.05 5.21
N ASP A 385 -13.41 15.51 6.05
CA ASP A 385 -14.24 16.30 6.97
C ASP A 385 -13.38 17.17 7.91
N GLU A 386 -12.28 16.62 8.43
CA GLU A 386 -11.34 17.37 9.27
C GLU A 386 -10.70 18.53 8.50
N ARG A 387 -10.24 18.27 7.28
CA ARG A 387 -9.61 19.28 6.40
C ARG A 387 -10.56 20.43 6.06
N ILE A 388 -11.83 20.15 5.74
CA ILE A 388 -12.82 21.21 5.44
C ILE A 388 -13.23 22.00 6.69
N ASN A 389 -13.08 21.44 7.90
CA ASN A 389 -13.46 22.17 9.12
C ASN A 389 -12.60 23.42 9.35
N GLU A 390 -11.37 23.46 8.85
CA GLU A 390 -10.49 24.62 8.98
C GLU A 390 -11.03 25.84 8.22
N ILE A 391 -11.39 25.67 6.94
CA ILE A 391 -11.95 26.76 6.13
C ILE A 391 -13.33 27.17 6.63
N VAL A 392 -14.13 26.23 7.14
CA VAL A 392 -15.42 26.51 7.77
C VAL A 392 -15.25 27.38 9.02
N LYS A 393 -14.26 27.08 9.87
CA LYS A 393 -13.93 27.91 11.04
C LYS A 393 -13.46 29.30 10.63
N ALA A 394 -12.67 29.42 9.56
CA ALA A 394 -12.24 30.71 9.03
C ALA A 394 -13.45 31.55 8.56
N LYS A 395 -14.37 30.96 7.77
CA LYS A 395 -15.59 31.63 7.30
C LYS A 395 -16.52 32.03 8.43
N LEU A 396 -16.62 31.23 9.50
CA LEU A 396 -17.38 31.59 10.71
C LEU A 396 -16.80 32.84 11.40
N LYS A 397 -15.46 32.92 11.53
CA LYS A 397 -14.78 34.09 12.10
C LYS A 397 -14.97 35.34 11.24
N GLN A 398 -14.84 35.20 9.92
CA GLN A 398 -15.09 36.30 8.98
C GLN A 398 -16.52 36.83 9.11
N ASN A 399 -17.51 35.94 9.13
CA ASN A 399 -18.91 36.34 9.29
C ASN A 399 -19.18 37.00 10.65
N TYR A 400 -18.56 36.52 11.73
CA TYR A 400 -18.64 37.15 13.05
C TYR A 400 -18.09 38.58 13.02
N SER A 401 -16.88 38.78 12.48
CA SER A 401 -16.26 40.11 12.38
C SER A 401 -17.09 41.06 11.51
N ALA A 402 -17.51 40.63 10.32
CA ALA A 402 -18.37 41.42 9.44
C ALA A 402 -19.70 41.77 10.13
N SER A 403 -20.29 40.82 10.87
CA SER A 403 -21.53 41.04 11.60
C SER A 403 -21.38 42.04 12.74
N TYR A 404 -20.27 41.96 13.49
CA TYR A 404 -19.97 42.90 14.57
C TYR A 404 -19.75 44.32 14.04
N HIS A 405 -18.97 44.47 12.97
CA HIS A 405 -18.72 45.77 12.33
C HIS A 405 -20.00 46.38 11.76
N TYR A 406 -20.81 45.59 11.06
CA TYR A 406 -22.08 46.04 10.51
C TYR A 406 -23.07 46.46 11.61
N ALA A 407 -23.27 45.62 12.63
CA ALA A 407 -24.18 45.88 13.74
C ALA A 407 -23.77 47.15 14.52
N THR A 408 -22.48 47.28 14.87
CA THR A 408 -21.95 48.45 15.58
C THR A 408 -22.04 49.73 14.75
N GLY A 409 -21.74 49.65 13.45
CA GLY A 409 -21.87 50.77 12.52
C GLY A 409 -23.32 51.22 12.35
N LEU A 410 -24.25 50.27 12.26
CA LEU A 410 -25.69 50.53 12.19
C LEU A 410 -26.19 51.20 13.48
N LEU A 411 -25.82 50.68 14.66
CA LEU A 411 -26.15 51.30 15.95
C LEU A 411 -25.61 52.73 16.05
N THR A 412 -24.37 52.96 15.62
CA THR A 412 -23.76 54.30 15.63
C THR A 412 -24.54 55.28 14.76
N LYS A 413 -24.94 54.87 13.54
CA LYS A 413 -25.75 55.68 12.64
C LYS A 413 -27.14 55.96 13.21
N LEU A 414 -27.80 54.93 13.74
CA LEU A 414 -29.13 55.08 14.35
C LEU A 414 -29.08 55.96 15.60
N TYR A 415 -28.05 55.88 16.43
CA TYR A 415 -27.92 56.77 17.60
C TYR A 415 -27.68 58.23 17.22
N GLN A 416 -27.11 58.51 16.04
CA GLN A 416 -26.96 59.89 15.54
C GLN A 416 -28.28 60.52 15.10
N THR A 417 -29.33 59.73 14.80
CA THR A 417 -30.63 60.27 14.39
C THR A 417 -31.54 60.66 15.57
N VAL A 418 -31.20 60.23 16.78
CA VAL A 418 -31.93 60.59 18.00
C VAL A 418 -31.25 61.78 18.66
N ASP A 419 -31.78 62.98 18.39
CA ASP A 419 -31.41 64.17 19.15
C ASP A 419 -31.71 63.96 20.64
N ASN A 420 -30.73 64.28 21.49
CA ASN A 420 -30.87 64.16 22.93
C ASN A 420 -31.52 65.45 23.48
N PRO A 421 -32.81 65.44 23.87
CA PRO A 421 -33.47 66.62 24.41
C PRO A 421 -32.91 67.03 25.79
N PHE A 422 -32.12 66.16 26.43
CA PHE A 422 -31.50 66.38 27.74
C PHE A 422 -30.08 66.94 27.68
N LYS A 423 -29.53 67.21 26.50
CA LYS A 423 -28.15 67.72 26.35
C LYS A 423 -27.97 69.15 26.90
N ASN A 424 -29.04 69.94 26.95
CA ASN A 424 -29.03 71.36 27.34
C ASN A 424 -29.97 71.70 28.51
N LEU A 425 -30.46 70.70 29.26
CA LEU A 425 -31.35 70.94 30.40
C LEU A 425 -30.53 71.38 31.62
N PRO A 426 -30.78 72.57 32.21
CA PRO A 426 -30.12 72.98 33.44
C PRO A 426 -30.51 72.03 34.58
N THR A 427 -29.53 71.65 35.40
CA THR A 427 -29.56 70.61 36.44
C THR A 427 -30.60 70.79 37.56
N ASN A 428 -31.49 71.79 37.48
CA ASN A 428 -32.39 72.18 38.57
C ASN A 428 -33.88 72.36 38.18
N ASN A 429 -34.37 71.73 37.10
CA ASN A 429 -35.82 71.70 36.82
C ASN A 429 -36.41 70.30 36.99
N ASN A 430 -37.12 70.11 38.11
CA ASN A 430 -37.84 68.87 38.46
C ASN A 430 -39.16 68.66 37.69
N ASN A 431 -39.47 69.49 36.70
CA ASN A 431 -40.62 69.29 35.81
C ASN A 431 -40.13 68.96 34.41
N LEU A 432 -39.70 67.72 34.22
CA LEU A 432 -39.63 67.13 32.88
C LEU A 432 -41.06 66.84 32.43
N ASP A 433 -41.49 67.51 31.36
CA ASP A 433 -42.83 67.32 30.81
C ASP A 433 -43.04 65.85 30.43
N SER A 434 -44.11 65.23 30.93
CA SER A 434 -44.45 63.82 30.65
C SER A 434 -44.56 63.55 29.14
N ILE A 435 -44.93 64.57 28.37
CA ILE A 435 -45.04 64.54 26.90
C ILE A 435 -43.66 64.39 26.24
N PHE A 436 -42.64 65.12 26.70
CA PHE A 436 -41.27 65.03 26.16
C PHE A 436 -40.62 63.67 26.45
N ILE A 437 -40.85 63.11 27.63
CA ILE A 437 -40.38 61.76 27.99
C ILE A 437 -41.05 60.70 27.09
N HIS A 438 -42.37 60.80 26.87
CA HIS A 438 -43.09 59.90 25.98
C HIS A 438 -42.62 59.99 24.52
N GLU A 439 -42.36 61.20 24.01
CA GLU A 439 -41.87 61.38 22.64
C GLU A 439 -40.45 60.81 22.47
N TYR A 440 -39.58 61.00 23.46
CA TYR A 440 -38.23 60.44 23.49
C TYR A 440 -38.25 58.90 23.52
N ILE A 441 -39.09 58.30 24.37
CA ILE A 441 -39.27 56.84 24.42
C ILE A 441 -39.80 56.31 23.08
N ARG A 442 -40.79 56.97 22.46
CA ARG A 442 -41.31 56.57 21.14
C ARG A 442 -40.21 56.56 20.06
N LYS A 443 -39.31 57.54 20.05
CA LYS A 443 -38.17 57.58 19.12
C LYS A 443 -37.22 56.40 19.33
N TRP A 444 -36.94 56.04 20.58
CA TRP A 444 -36.12 54.86 20.91
C TRP A 444 -36.78 53.53 20.53
N ILE A 445 -38.09 53.38 20.74
CA ILE A 445 -38.85 52.20 20.30
C ILE A 445 -38.84 52.08 18.77
N ALA A 446 -39.05 53.19 18.06
CA ALA A 446 -39.00 53.21 16.59
C ALA A 446 -37.62 52.79 16.07
N LEU A 447 -36.55 53.30 16.69
CA LEU A 447 -35.17 52.91 16.38
C LEU A 447 -34.91 51.42 16.67
N GLY A 448 -35.43 50.89 17.79
CA GLY A 448 -35.34 49.47 18.11
C GLY A 448 -36.02 48.58 17.05
N LYS A 449 -37.16 49.01 16.51
CA LYS A 449 -37.84 48.34 15.39
C LYS A 449 -37.02 48.42 14.10
N GLU A 450 -36.48 49.59 13.78
CA GLU A 450 -35.63 49.79 12.60
C GLU A 450 -34.33 48.96 12.70
N TYR A 451 -33.70 48.92 13.87
CA TYR A 451 -32.54 48.08 14.14
C TYR A 451 -32.87 46.59 14.01
N LYS A 452 -34.05 46.15 14.47
CA LYS A 452 -34.55 44.77 14.30
C LYS A 452 -34.68 44.41 12.81
N GLU A 453 -35.21 45.31 12.00
CA GLU A 453 -35.46 45.08 10.58
C GLU A 453 -34.18 45.12 9.72
N LEU A 454 -33.27 46.06 10.00
CA LEU A 454 -32.05 46.28 9.23
C LEU A 454 -30.87 45.42 9.71
N GLY A 455 -30.84 45.09 11.00
CA GLY A 455 -29.70 44.47 11.66
C GLY A 455 -29.54 42.98 11.41
N LYS A 456 -30.29 42.34 10.50
CA LYS A 456 -30.40 40.89 10.19
C LYS A 456 -29.05 40.14 10.03
N CYS A 457 -28.27 40.07 11.10
CA CYS A 457 -26.92 39.53 11.16
C CYS A 457 -26.73 38.74 12.48
N THR A 458 -25.60 38.07 12.64
CA THR A 458 -25.39 37.13 13.76
C THR A 458 -25.23 37.83 15.12
N ASN A 459 -24.51 38.95 15.17
CA ASN A 459 -24.16 39.66 16.41
C ASN A 459 -25.08 40.84 16.73
N GLN A 460 -26.21 40.95 16.04
CA GLN A 460 -27.14 42.08 16.15
C GLN A 460 -27.49 42.42 17.61
N TRP A 461 -27.92 41.44 18.39
CA TRP A 461 -28.37 41.66 19.77
C TRP A 461 -27.22 41.81 20.76
N GLU A 462 -26.11 41.11 20.53
CA GLU A 462 -24.89 41.21 21.35
C GLU A 462 -24.32 42.63 21.30
N CYS A 463 -24.17 43.21 20.11
CA CYS A 463 -23.72 44.59 19.95
C CYS A 463 -24.69 45.60 20.58
N LEU A 464 -26.00 45.33 20.53
CA LEU A 464 -27.00 46.20 21.17
C LEU A 464 -26.80 46.20 22.70
N VAL A 465 -26.70 45.02 23.31
CA VAL A 465 -26.47 44.89 24.76
C VAL A 465 -25.17 45.58 25.17
N GLU A 466 -24.07 45.35 24.45
CA GLU A 466 -22.79 46.03 24.70
C GLU A 466 -22.90 47.55 24.62
N SER A 467 -23.65 48.07 23.65
CA SER A 467 -23.84 49.52 23.48
C SER A 467 -24.69 50.13 24.59
N LEU A 468 -25.70 49.43 25.09
CA LEU A 468 -26.58 49.87 26.17
C LEU A 468 -25.84 49.94 27.51
N VAL A 469 -24.94 48.98 27.77
CA VAL A 469 -24.10 48.96 29.00
C VAL A 469 -23.11 50.13 29.02
N LYS A 470 -22.68 50.63 27.86
CA LYS A 470 -21.73 51.76 27.73
C LYS A 470 -22.38 53.14 27.91
N LEU A 471 -23.70 53.24 28.12
CA LEU A 471 -24.38 54.52 28.34
C LEU A 471 -24.16 55.02 29.78
N PRO A 472 -23.84 56.32 30.01
CA PRO A 472 -23.62 56.88 31.35
C PRO A 472 -24.82 56.71 32.29
N GLU A 473 -24.55 56.45 33.58
CA GLU A 473 -25.55 56.29 34.64
C GLU A 473 -26.47 57.52 34.73
N GLY A 474 -27.78 57.29 34.57
CA GLY A 474 -28.80 58.32 34.34
C GLY A 474 -29.53 58.17 33.00
N ARG A 475 -28.94 57.44 32.04
CA ARG A 475 -29.57 57.13 30.73
C ARG A 475 -30.16 55.72 30.63
N SER A 476 -29.89 54.85 31.61
CA SER A 476 -30.30 53.43 31.62
C SER A 476 -31.68 53.16 32.24
N LEU A 477 -32.16 54.03 33.15
CA LEU A 477 -33.34 53.78 33.97
C LEU A 477 -34.65 53.66 33.18
N PHE A 478 -34.78 54.39 32.06
CA PHE A 478 -35.99 54.33 31.22
C PHE A 478 -35.94 53.22 30.17
N ILE A 479 -34.75 52.87 29.67
CA ILE A 479 -34.56 51.88 28.61
C ILE A 479 -34.56 50.45 29.18
N GLN A 480 -34.12 50.26 30.43
CA GLN A 480 -34.13 48.95 31.09
C GLN A 480 -35.54 48.38 31.30
N ARG A 481 -36.57 49.21 31.55
CA ARG A 481 -37.88 48.70 31.97
C ARG A 481 -38.73 48.14 30.82
N GLU A 482 -38.64 48.70 29.62
CA GLU A 482 -39.37 48.17 28.44
C GLU A 482 -38.56 47.14 27.62
N LEU A 483 -37.22 47.14 27.68
CA LEU A 483 -36.42 46.09 27.03
C LEU A 483 -36.51 44.74 27.74
N ILE A 484 -36.81 44.74 29.05
CA ILE A 484 -37.07 43.51 29.83
C ILE A 484 -38.30 42.76 29.29
N ASP A 485 -39.29 43.46 28.72
CA ASP A 485 -40.43 42.81 28.06
C ASP A 485 -40.09 42.24 26.66
N PHE A 486 -38.98 42.68 26.06
CA PHE A 486 -38.54 42.20 24.74
C PHE A 486 -37.73 40.89 24.83
N ASP A 487 -37.16 40.57 26.00
CA ASP A 487 -36.28 39.41 26.22
C ASP A 487 -37.03 38.13 26.64
N GLN A 488 -38.28 38.23 27.10
CA GLN A 488 -39.07 37.05 27.48
C GLN A 488 -39.57 36.20 26.29
N ASN A 489 -39.50 36.72 25.06
CA ASN A 489 -40.09 36.07 23.88
C ASN A 489 -39.10 35.45 22.88
N TYR A 490 -37.78 35.47 23.11
CA TYR A 490 -36.80 34.95 22.13
C TYR A 490 -35.69 34.02 22.66
N VAL A 491 -35.76 33.58 23.92
CA VAL A 491 -34.89 32.52 24.46
C VAL A 491 -35.50 31.11 24.36
N SER A 492 -36.74 30.99 23.93
CA SER A 492 -37.40 29.68 23.79
C SER A 492 -37.38 29.19 22.35
N THR A 493 -36.34 28.44 21.95
CA THR A 493 -36.55 27.37 20.95
C THR A 493 -35.88 26.07 21.36
N SER A 494 -36.71 25.03 21.42
CA SER A 494 -36.43 23.63 21.08
C SER A 494 -35.57 22.81 22.04
N THR A 495 -36.25 22.24 23.04
CA THR A 495 -36.22 20.77 23.20
C THR A 495 -37.62 20.23 22.96
N ILE A 496 -37.68 19.15 22.18
CA ILE A 496 -38.85 18.36 21.82
C ILE A 496 -39.50 17.79 23.09
N GLY A 497 -40.83 17.89 23.21
CA GLY A 497 -41.62 17.17 24.21
C GLY A 497 -42.89 17.92 24.64
N ASP A 498 -44.01 17.44 24.11
CA ASP A 498 -45.37 17.50 24.67
C ASP A 498 -46.28 18.68 24.28
N GLU A 499 -47.22 18.33 23.38
CA GLU A 499 -48.47 19.03 23.11
C GLU A 499 -49.54 18.68 24.18
N VAL A 500 -50.53 19.58 24.27
CA VAL A 500 -51.95 19.38 24.64
C VAL A 500 -52.42 19.89 26.02
N ASP A 501 -53.10 21.04 25.91
CA ASP A 501 -54.32 21.55 26.57
C ASP A 501 -54.39 21.86 28.06
N ASP A 502 -54.47 23.17 28.30
CA ASP A 502 -55.12 23.85 29.41
C ASP A 502 -56.41 24.49 28.86
N LEU A 503 -57.57 24.25 29.47
CA LEU A 503 -58.80 25.00 29.20
C LEU A 503 -59.72 25.00 30.44
N GLN A 504 -59.93 26.19 31.02
CA GLN A 504 -61.22 26.91 31.17
C GLN A 504 -61.33 27.79 32.45
N SER A 505 -61.27 29.11 32.22
CA SER A 505 -62.19 30.20 32.66
C SER A 505 -63.12 29.96 33.88
N SER A 506 -63.25 30.84 34.89
CA SER A 506 -63.92 32.17 34.92
C SER A 506 -64.34 32.43 36.40
N SER A 507 -64.34 33.61 37.03
CA SER A 507 -65.38 34.68 37.01
C SER A 507 -65.31 35.49 38.34
N GLY A 508 -65.40 36.84 38.32
CA GLY A 508 -66.43 37.67 39.01
C GLY A 508 -65.87 38.55 40.16
N GLN A 509 -65.73 39.90 40.03
CA GLN A 509 -66.67 41.02 40.41
C GLN A 509 -67.10 41.02 41.91
N ASN A 510 -67.01 42.08 42.75
CA ASN A 510 -67.47 43.49 42.61
C ASN A 510 -67.02 44.44 43.77
N SER A 511 -66.90 45.77 43.45
CA SER A 511 -67.14 47.06 44.18
C SER A 511 -67.10 47.18 45.73
N ILE A 512 -66.33 48.07 46.41
CA ILE A 512 -66.31 49.56 46.59
C ILE A 512 -67.10 50.12 47.83
N GLN A 513 -66.43 51.04 48.57
CA GLN A 513 -66.86 52.08 49.56
C GLN A 513 -67.14 51.68 51.03
N LEU A 514 -66.90 52.49 52.07
CA LEU A 514 -65.96 53.59 52.40
C LEU A 514 -66.20 53.88 53.90
N HIS A 515 -65.12 53.94 54.68
CA HIS A 515 -64.81 54.65 55.94
C HIS A 515 -65.96 55.06 56.90
N GLN A 516 -65.87 54.94 58.23
CA GLN A 516 -64.84 55.49 59.13
C GLN A 516 -64.97 54.86 60.53
N ASN A 517 -64.16 53.84 60.86
CA ASN A 517 -63.69 53.57 62.24
C ASN A 517 -62.62 52.45 62.31
N HIS A 518 -61.89 52.24 61.21
CA HIS A 518 -60.91 51.14 61.10
C HIS A 518 -59.47 51.63 60.87
N HIS A 519 -59.25 52.93 60.68
CA HIS A 519 -57.95 53.45 60.23
C HIS A 519 -56.82 53.36 61.28
N ALA A 520 -57.15 53.27 62.58
CA ALA A 520 -56.17 53.11 63.64
C ALA A 520 -55.80 51.63 63.90
N LEU A 521 -56.75 50.70 63.71
CA LEU A 521 -56.52 49.26 63.82
C LEU A 521 -55.79 48.72 62.59
N THR A 522 -56.14 49.18 61.39
CA THR A 522 -55.46 48.76 60.17
C THR A 522 -54.00 49.20 60.17
N ILE A 523 -53.63 50.40 60.62
CA ILE A 523 -52.21 50.81 60.64
C ILE A 523 -51.36 49.96 61.59
N PHE A 524 -51.89 49.61 62.79
CA PHE A 524 -51.18 48.72 63.72
C PHE A 524 -51.13 47.26 63.23
N GLN A 525 -52.21 46.76 62.60
CA GLN A 525 -52.21 45.44 61.97
C GLN A 525 -51.26 45.40 60.77
N THR A 526 -51.26 46.43 59.91
CA THR A 526 -50.41 46.49 58.70
C THR A 526 -48.93 46.58 59.06
N VAL A 527 -48.55 47.27 60.15
CA VAL A 527 -47.14 47.32 60.59
C VAL A 527 -46.71 46.01 61.26
N ILE A 528 -47.60 45.36 62.02
CA ILE A 528 -47.34 44.02 62.60
C ILE A 528 -47.29 42.95 61.51
N ASP A 529 -48.18 43.02 60.52
CA ASP A 529 -48.24 42.13 59.36
C ASP A 529 -47.06 42.38 58.42
N GLN A 530 -46.63 43.63 58.19
CA GLN A 530 -45.41 43.92 57.41
C GLN A 530 -44.13 43.46 58.11
N ILE A 531 -44.05 43.55 59.44
CA ILE A 531 -42.90 43.03 60.21
C ILE A 531 -42.95 41.50 60.24
N ASN A 532 -44.12 40.89 60.42
CA ASN A 532 -44.29 39.44 60.37
C ASN A 532 -44.07 38.89 58.96
N ASP A 533 -44.47 39.58 57.90
CA ASP A 533 -44.26 39.20 56.50
C ASP A 533 -42.80 39.38 56.10
N MET A 534 -42.13 40.48 56.48
CA MET A 534 -40.69 40.62 56.28
C MET A 534 -39.89 39.54 57.05
N MET A 535 -40.33 39.22 58.27
CA MET A 535 -39.69 38.23 59.12
C MET A 535 -39.96 36.80 58.64
N ASN A 536 -41.18 36.50 58.16
CA ASN A 536 -41.53 35.24 57.52
C ASN A 536 -40.87 35.08 56.15
N ASP A 537 -40.68 36.16 55.38
CA ASP A 537 -39.92 36.13 54.12
C ASP A 537 -38.43 35.89 54.37
N GLN A 538 -37.84 36.49 55.40
CA GLN A 538 -36.46 36.19 55.79
C GLN A 538 -36.33 34.75 56.30
N LEU A 539 -37.30 34.26 57.08
CA LEU A 539 -37.30 32.90 57.61
C LEU A 539 -37.60 31.86 56.52
N ASN A 540 -38.43 32.18 55.54
CA ASN A 540 -38.69 31.36 54.34
C ASN A 540 -37.48 31.37 53.39
N LYS A 541 -36.82 32.51 53.17
CA LYS A 541 -35.55 32.56 52.41
C LYS A 541 -34.46 31.74 53.09
N LEU A 542 -34.35 31.81 54.42
CA LEU A 542 -33.42 31.00 55.18
C LEU A 542 -33.78 29.51 55.14
N ARG A 543 -35.06 29.14 55.20
CA ARG A 543 -35.52 27.75 55.05
C ARG A 543 -35.33 27.21 53.62
N ILE A 544 -35.55 28.03 52.60
CA ILE A 544 -35.28 27.67 51.20
C ILE A 544 -33.77 27.44 51.04
N ASN A 545 -32.93 28.35 51.54
CA ASN A 545 -31.47 28.17 51.52
C ASN A 545 -31.02 26.95 52.33
N GLN A 546 -31.65 26.65 53.47
CA GLN A 546 -31.34 25.46 54.27
C GLN A 546 -31.75 24.17 53.54
N ASN A 547 -32.91 24.16 52.88
CA ASN A 547 -33.38 23.02 52.08
C ASN A 547 -32.53 22.82 50.82
N GLU A 548 -32.14 23.90 50.14
CA GLU A 548 -31.21 23.86 49.01
C GLU A 548 -29.81 23.38 49.46
N SER A 549 -29.33 23.84 50.61
CA SER A 549 -28.07 23.38 51.20
C SER A 549 -28.11 21.88 51.53
N GLN A 550 -29.17 21.40 52.19
CA GLN A 550 -29.36 19.97 52.48
C GLN A 550 -29.53 19.11 51.21
N ALA A 551 -30.21 19.64 50.19
CA ALA A 551 -30.32 18.97 48.90
C ALA A 551 -28.97 18.90 48.16
N ASN A 552 -28.17 19.97 48.24
CA ASN A 552 -26.82 20.01 47.69
C ASN A 552 -25.88 19.07 48.43
N GLU A 553 -25.98 18.96 49.76
CA GLU A 553 -25.20 18.05 50.58
C GLU A 553 -25.53 16.58 50.27
N LYS A 554 -26.82 16.25 50.08
CA LYS A 554 -27.24 14.92 49.62
C LYS A 554 -26.72 14.60 48.21
N LYS A 555 -26.82 15.55 47.26
CA LYS A 555 -26.25 15.39 45.91
C LYS A 555 -24.74 15.22 45.93
N LEU A 556 -24.04 15.93 46.82
CA LEU A 556 -22.59 15.87 46.97
C LEU A 556 -22.14 14.54 47.61
N SER A 557 -22.85 14.06 48.63
CA SER A 557 -22.65 12.74 49.23
C SER A 557 -22.84 11.60 48.22
N GLN A 558 -23.85 11.73 47.36
CA GLN A 558 -24.12 10.77 46.30
C GLN A 558 -23.02 10.78 45.22
N LYS A 559 -22.52 11.96 44.84
CA LYS A 559 -21.36 12.10 43.94
C LYS A 559 -20.07 11.54 44.57
N LYS A 560 -19.87 11.70 45.87
CA LYS A 560 -18.70 11.15 46.58
C LYS A 560 -18.70 9.62 46.55
N LYS A 561 -19.84 8.98 46.85
CA LYS A 561 -20.00 7.51 46.73
C LYS A 561 -19.76 6.98 45.32
N GLN A 562 -20.28 7.67 44.29
CA GLN A 562 -20.04 7.29 42.90
C GLN A 562 -18.56 7.42 42.50
N ASN A 563 -17.88 8.44 43.02
CA ASN A 563 -16.46 8.64 42.73
C ASN A 563 -15.56 7.63 43.47
N ASP A 564 -15.90 7.27 44.71
CA ASP A 564 -15.19 6.24 45.48
C ASP A 564 -15.31 4.86 44.79
N GLN A 565 -16.50 4.52 44.27
CA GLN A 565 -16.70 3.30 43.46
C GLN A 565 -15.88 3.29 42.17
N LEU A 566 -15.72 4.46 41.52
CA LEU A 566 -14.90 4.63 40.33
C LEU A 566 -13.40 4.47 40.64
N ILE A 567 -12.94 4.96 41.79
CA ILE A 567 -11.56 4.81 42.25
C ILE A 567 -11.23 3.34 42.54
N ASP A 568 -12.15 2.60 43.18
CA ASP A 568 -11.95 1.18 43.44
C ASP A 568 -11.94 0.33 42.16
N LEU A 569 -12.80 0.65 41.19
CA LEU A 569 -12.78 0.03 39.86
C LEU A 569 -11.46 0.29 39.11
N GLN A 570 -10.91 1.50 39.23
CA GLN A 570 -9.62 1.83 38.63
C GLN A 570 -8.43 1.17 39.34
N ARG A 571 -8.51 0.95 40.67
CA ARG A 571 -7.49 0.20 41.41
C ARG A 571 -7.41 -1.25 40.95
N VAL A 572 -8.57 -1.92 40.83
CA VAL A 572 -8.63 -3.30 40.34
C VAL A 572 -8.07 -3.41 38.91
N GLN A 573 -8.43 -2.48 38.02
CA GLN A 573 -7.88 -2.45 36.65
C GLN A 573 -6.37 -2.21 36.62
N ASN A 574 -5.84 -1.37 37.51
CA ASN A 574 -4.39 -1.14 37.61
C ASN A 574 -3.65 -2.37 38.14
N ASP A 575 -4.22 -3.09 39.10
CA ASP A 575 -3.61 -4.32 39.63
C ASP A 575 -3.57 -5.42 38.56
N ASP A 576 -4.64 -5.57 37.77
CA ASP A 576 -4.68 -6.51 36.64
C ASP A 576 -3.64 -6.18 35.56
N ILE A 577 -3.47 -4.89 35.23
CA ILE A 577 -2.45 -4.43 34.28
C ILE A 577 -1.03 -4.69 34.82
N THR A 578 -0.83 -4.51 36.13
CA THR A 578 0.47 -4.73 36.76
C THR A 578 0.84 -6.22 36.76
N ASN A 579 -0.13 -7.09 37.00
CA ASN A 579 0.05 -8.55 36.91
C ASN A 579 0.34 -9.01 35.47
N MET A 580 -0.40 -8.50 34.48
CA MET A 580 -0.14 -8.80 33.06
C MET A 580 1.24 -8.32 32.62
N LYS A 581 1.69 -7.14 33.09
CA LYS A 581 3.03 -6.62 32.80
C LYS A 581 4.12 -7.56 33.34
N HIS A 582 3.98 -8.03 34.58
CA HIS A 582 4.94 -8.94 35.19
C HIS A 582 5.02 -10.29 34.46
N GLU A 583 3.87 -10.82 34.03
CA GLU A 583 3.82 -12.08 33.27
C GLU A 583 4.50 -11.95 31.89
N LEU A 584 4.33 -10.81 31.23
CA LEU A 584 5.00 -10.50 29.95
C LEU A 584 6.51 -10.31 30.12
N GLU A 585 6.96 -9.63 31.17
CA GLU A 585 8.39 -9.49 31.48
C GLU A 585 9.06 -10.85 31.67
N MET A 586 8.42 -11.76 32.40
CA MET A 586 8.91 -13.14 32.58
C MET A 586 8.98 -13.93 31.26
N LYS A 587 7.99 -13.77 30.37
CA LYS A 587 8.01 -14.41 29.04
C LYS A 587 9.14 -13.87 28.16
N ILE A 588 9.37 -12.55 28.18
CA ILE A 588 10.47 -11.92 27.44
C ILE A 588 11.82 -12.40 27.97
N GLU A 589 11.99 -12.51 29.29
CA GLU A 589 13.23 -12.99 29.91
C GLU A 589 13.55 -14.44 29.49
N ASN A 590 12.53 -15.31 29.45
CA ASN A 590 12.69 -16.69 28.98
C ASN A 590 13.03 -16.78 27.50
N LEU A 591 12.36 -16.00 26.65
CA LEU A 591 12.65 -15.96 25.22
C LEU A 591 14.07 -15.44 24.93
N LYS A 592 14.56 -14.46 25.70
CA LYS A 592 15.95 -13.98 25.60
C LYS A 592 16.95 -15.08 25.89
N ARG A 593 16.72 -15.90 26.94
CA ARG A 593 17.58 -17.05 27.27
C ARG A 593 17.58 -18.09 26.16
N GLU A 594 16.42 -18.37 25.57
CA GLU A 594 16.29 -19.32 24.46
C GLU A 594 17.03 -18.84 23.20
N ILE A 595 16.89 -17.57 22.84
CA ILE A 595 17.64 -16.94 21.73
C ILE A 595 19.15 -17.05 21.99
N GLN A 596 19.59 -16.77 23.22
CA GLN A 596 21.01 -16.83 23.57
C GLN A 596 21.58 -18.27 23.46
N SER A 597 20.80 -19.29 23.84
CA SER A 597 21.16 -20.70 23.64
C SER A 597 21.26 -21.05 22.15
N ARG A 598 20.29 -20.61 21.34
CA ARG A 598 20.26 -20.86 19.89
C ARG A 598 21.43 -20.18 19.17
N LEU A 599 21.82 -18.98 19.60
CA LEU A 599 23.00 -18.28 19.05
C LEU A 599 24.30 -19.04 19.33
N GLN A 600 24.44 -19.66 20.51
CA GLN A 600 25.59 -20.50 20.83
C GLN A 600 25.65 -21.77 19.96
N GLU A 601 24.51 -22.40 19.69
CA GLU A 601 24.43 -23.54 18.75
C GLU A 601 24.77 -23.12 17.30
N LEU A 602 24.39 -21.91 16.90
CA LEU A 602 24.64 -21.41 15.55
C LEU A 602 26.14 -21.11 15.33
N ASP A 603 26.82 -20.61 16.36
CA ASP A 603 28.27 -20.38 16.30
C ASP A 603 29.07 -21.70 16.30
N SER A 604 28.62 -22.73 17.03
CA SER A 604 29.27 -24.05 16.95
C SER A 604 29.09 -24.69 15.57
N LEU A 605 27.91 -24.55 14.95
CA LEU A 605 27.66 -25.00 13.57
C LEU A 605 28.49 -24.25 12.53
N LYS A 606 28.72 -22.93 12.70
CA LYS A 606 29.62 -22.17 11.82
C LYS A 606 31.06 -22.68 11.92
N GLN A 607 31.54 -23.00 13.11
CA GLN A 607 32.89 -23.54 13.30
C GLN A 607 33.06 -24.90 12.61
N VAL A 608 32.05 -25.77 12.66
CA VAL A 608 32.04 -27.06 11.95
C VAL A 608 32.10 -26.85 10.44
N LYS A 609 31.27 -25.96 9.90
CA LYS A 609 31.23 -25.64 8.47
C LYS A 609 32.56 -25.06 7.95
N ASP A 610 33.21 -24.21 8.74
CA ASP A 610 34.52 -23.65 8.39
C ASP A 610 35.64 -24.71 8.39
N MET A 611 35.58 -25.68 9.32
CA MET A 611 36.48 -26.84 9.28
C MET A 611 36.25 -27.73 8.07
N GLU A 612 34.99 -28.01 7.72
CA GLU A 612 34.65 -28.80 6.54
C GLU A 612 35.10 -28.14 5.24
N SER A 613 34.90 -26.82 5.09
CA SER A 613 35.35 -26.12 3.88
C SER A 613 36.88 -26.14 3.74
N LYS A 614 37.62 -26.03 4.86
CA LYS A 614 39.09 -26.18 4.87
C LYS A 614 39.53 -27.59 4.50
N ASN A 615 38.81 -28.61 4.94
CA ASN A 615 39.12 -30.01 4.61
C ASN A 615 38.83 -30.32 3.13
N VAL A 616 37.70 -29.85 2.59
CA VAL A 616 37.37 -29.99 1.17
C VAL A 616 38.44 -29.33 0.30
N LYS A 617 38.88 -28.12 0.65
CA LYS A 617 39.93 -27.42 -0.09
C LYS A 617 41.26 -28.18 -0.07
N ARG A 618 41.66 -28.74 1.07
CA ARG A 618 42.87 -29.59 1.17
C ARG A 618 42.80 -30.86 0.32
N ILE A 619 41.62 -31.47 0.22
CA ILE A 619 41.42 -32.68 -0.60
C ILE A 619 41.50 -32.32 -2.09
N GLN A 620 40.88 -31.21 -2.51
CA GLN A 620 40.96 -30.71 -3.89
C GLN A 620 42.40 -30.35 -4.28
N ASP A 621 43.12 -29.62 -3.43
CA ASP A 621 44.52 -29.25 -3.70
C ASP A 621 45.43 -30.48 -3.85
N ARG A 622 45.16 -31.56 -3.10
CA ARG A 622 45.89 -32.83 -3.20
C ARG A 622 45.59 -33.57 -4.51
N GLN A 623 44.33 -33.61 -4.92
CA GLN A 623 43.91 -34.26 -6.18
C GLN A 623 44.44 -33.52 -7.41
N ILE A 624 44.47 -32.19 -7.37
CA ILE A 624 45.05 -31.37 -8.45
C ILE A 624 46.56 -31.67 -8.58
N LYS A 625 47.27 -31.75 -7.45
CA LYS A 625 48.71 -32.04 -7.45
C LYS A 625 49.03 -33.44 -7.98
N GLU A 626 48.25 -34.45 -7.59
CA GLU A 626 48.41 -35.81 -8.12
C GLU A 626 48.16 -35.87 -9.64
N LYS A 627 47.19 -35.10 -10.15
CA LYS A 627 46.90 -35.02 -11.59
C LYS A 627 47.98 -34.27 -12.37
N ASP A 628 48.53 -33.20 -11.82
CA ASP A 628 49.65 -32.47 -12.43
C ASP A 628 50.92 -33.33 -12.52
N ASP A 629 51.19 -34.16 -11.53
CA ASP A 629 52.33 -35.08 -11.55
C ASP A 629 52.10 -36.23 -12.57
N GLU A 630 50.86 -36.70 -12.74
CA GLU A 630 50.47 -37.67 -13.78
C GLU A 630 50.66 -37.10 -15.19
N ILE A 631 50.27 -35.83 -15.41
CA ILE A 631 50.46 -35.13 -16.70
C ILE A 631 51.94 -34.97 -17.03
N LYS A 632 52.78 -34.58 -16.07
CA LYS A 632 54.23 -34.47 -16.27
C LYS A 632 54.88 -35.81 -16.62
N GLN A 633 54.40 -36.91 -16.04
CA GLN A 633 54.88 -38.25 -16.37
C GLN A 633 54.52 -38.63 -17.82
N LEU A 634 53.30 -38.32 -18.25
CA LEU A 634 52.85 -38.59 -19.62
C LEU A 634 53.58 -37.72 -20.65
N GLU A 635 53.87 -36.45 -20.34
CA GLU A 635 54.66 -35.56 -21.19
C GLU A 635 56.10 -36.06 -21.36
N SER A 636 56.73 -36.54 -20.27
CA SER A 636 58.04 -37.18 -20.30
C SER A 636 58.06 -38.43 -21.20
N GLN A 637 57.05 -39.30 -21.08
CA GLN A 637 56.93 -40.50 -21.92
C GLN A 637 56.71 -40.15 -23.39
N LYS A 638 55.93 -39.11 -23.69
CA LYS A 638 55.73 -38.62 -25.05
C LYS A 638 57.03 -38.11 -25.68
N ILE A 639 57.80 -37.30 -24.94
CA ILE A 639 59.10 -36.80 -25.41
C ILE A 639 60.07 -37.95 -25.69
N GLN A 640 60.08 -38.97 -24.82
CA GLN A 640 60.90 -40.16 -25.03
C GLN A 640 60.49 -40.90 -26.30
N ALA A 641 59.19 -41.11 -26.52
CA ALA A 641 58.68 -41.80 -27.70
C ALA A 641 59.00 -41.05 -29.01
N ASP A 642 58.89 -39.73 -29.03
CA ASP A 642 59.24 -38.90 -30.19
C ASP A 642 60.74 -38.99 -30.53
N GLN A 643 61.61 -39.06 -29.51
CA GLN A 643 63.05 -39.24 -29.71
C GLN A 643 63.38 -40.62 -30.29
N THR A 644 62.73 -41.70 -29.82
CA THR A 644 62.91 -43.04 -30.39
C THR A 644 62.41 -43.13 -31.82
N PHE A 645 61.29 -42.46 -32.13
CA PHE A 645 60.74 -42.41 -33.48
C PHE A 645 61.69 -41.70 -34.46
N GLN A 646 62.21 -40.53 -34.10
CA GLN A 646 63.18 -39.79 -34.92
C GLN A 646 64.50 -40.57 -35.12
N ALA A 647 65.01 -41.23 -34.09
CA ALA A 647 66.20 -42.08 -34.21
C ALA A 647 65.99 -43.29 -35.13
N SER A 648 64.78 -43.85 -35.14
CA SER A 648 64.42 -44.95 -36.03
C SER A 648 64.25 -44.50 -37.48
N LEU A 649 63.69 -43.31 -37.69
CA LEU A 649 63.56 -42.69 -39.02
C LEU A 649 64.93 -42.41 -39.65
N GLY A 650 65.89 -41.92 -38.86
CA GLY A 650 67.28 -41.72 -39.31
C GLY A 650 67.94 -43.01 -39.79
N LYS A 651 67.83 -44.10 -39.01
CA LYS A 651 68.39 -45.40 -39.40
C LYS A 651 67.81 -45.96 -40.70
N VAL A 652 66.52 -45.74 -40.95
CA VAL A 652 65.88 -46.17 -42.20
C VAL A 652 66.39 -45.36 -43.39
N GLN A 653 66.61 -44.05 -43.21
CA GLN A 653 67.17 -43.19 -44.26
C GLN A 653 68.63 -43.52 -44.57
N ASP A 654 69.43 -43.85 -43.54
CA ASP A 654 70.82 -44.27 -43.72
C ASP A 654 70.91 -45.58 -44.49
N LEU A 655 70.09 -46.58 -44.13
CA LEU A 655 70.00 -47.87 -44.84
C LEU A 655 69.56 -47.72 -46.30
N ASP A 656 68.59 -46.84 -46.59
CA ASP A 656 68.15 -46.58 -47.97
C ASP A 656 69.26 -45.89 -48.79
N SER A 657 70.07 -45.03 -48.14
CA SER A 657 71.21 -44.39 -48.79
C SER A 657 72.35 -45.37 -49.09
N GLU A 658 72.59 -46.34 -48.21
CA GLU A 658 73.62 -47.36 -48.35
C GLU A 658 73.27 -48.36 -49.45
N LYS A 659 72.00 -48.79 -49.50
CA LYS A 659 71.46 -49.62 -50.58
C LYS A 659 71.54 -48.96 -51.96
N ARG A 660 71.30 -47.65 -52.06
CA ARG A 660 71.45 -46.90 -53.32
C ARG A 660 72.90 -46.82 -53.79
N LYS A 661 73.87 -46.72 -52.86
CA LYS A 661 75.30 -46.74 -53.17
C LYS A 661 75.77 -48.11 -53.66
N GLU A 662 75.31 -49.20 -53.03
CA GLU A 662 75.59 -50.56 -53.52
C GLU A 662 75.08 -50.76 -54.95
N ILE A 663 73.85 -50.32 -55.26
CA ILE A 663 73.28 -50.45 -56.60
C ILE A 663 74.05 -49.62 -57.64
N SER A 664 74.50 -48.41 -57.26
CA SER A 664 75.30 -47.55 -58.15
C SER A 664 76.69 -48.13 -58.47
N LEU A 665 77.34 -48.80 -57.51
CA LEU A 665 78.64 -49.44 -57.72
C LEU A 665 78.53 -50.60 -58.72
N VAL A 666 77.50 -51.43 -58.56
CA VAL A 666 77.25 -52.57 -59.46
C VAL A 666 76.91 -52.10 -60.88
N GLN A 667 76.16 -51.01 -61.03
CA GLN A 667 75.85 -50.44 -62.35
C GLN A 667 77.10 -49.87 -63.05
N ASN A 668 78.05 -49.32 -62.31
CA ASN A 668 79.30 -48.80 -62.86
C ASN A 668 80.27 -49.90 -63.30
N GLU A 669 80.34 -51.02 -62.56
CA GLU A 669 81.17 -52.17 -62.96
C GLU A 669 80.65 -52.85 -64.23
N ILE A 670 79.33 -52.98 -64.38
CA ILE A 670 78.72 -53.52 -65.60
C ILE A 670 79.06 -52.64 -66.81
N LYS A 671 78.93 -51.32 -66.67
CA LYS A 671 79.22 -50.39 -67.76
C LYS A 671 80.69 -50.43 -68.20
N LYS A 672 81.60 -50.61 -67.24
CA LYS A 672 83.05 -50.71 -67.50
C LYS A 672 83.40 -52.01 -68.25
N LEU A 673 82.79 -53.12 -67.86
CA LEU A 673 82.95 -54.40 -68.55
C LEU A 673 82.37 -54.38 -69.96
N GLU A 674 81.25 -53.67 -70.17
CA GLU A 674 80.67 -53.48 -71.51
C GLU A 674 81.57 -52.62 -72.42
N GLU A 675 82.15 -51.54 -71.88
CA GLU A 675 83.10 -50.67 -72.62
C GLU A 675 84.41 -51.42 -72.98
N ASP A 676 84.97 -52.21 -72.05
CA ASP A 676 86.20 -53.00 -72.28
C ASP A 676 86.00 -54.10 -73.34
N VAL A 677 84.82 -54.73 -73.36
CA VAL A 677 84.46 -55.76 -74.37
C VAL A 677 84.28 -55.14 -75.76
N GLU A 678 83.71 -53.94 -75.84
CA GLU A 678 83.52 -53.23 -77.11
C GLU A 678 84.86 -52.68 -77.66
N GLU A 679 85.77 -52.24 -76.79
CA GLU A 679 87.13 -51.82 -77.16
C GLU A 679 87.96 -53.01 -77.68
N LEU A 680 87.85 -54.19 -77.05
CA LEU A 680 88.51 -55.42 -77.48
C LEU A 680 87.96 -55.94 -78.82
N LYS A 681 86.64 -55.87 -79.05
CA LYS A 681 86.03 -56.19 -80.35
C LYS A 681 86.54 -55.30 -81.47
N ASN A 682 86.70 -54.00 -81.21
CA ASN A 682 87.17 -53.04 -82.21
C ASN A 682 88.67 -53.21 -82.53
N LYS A 683 89.51 -53.59 -81.56
CA LYS A 683 90.94 -53.89 -81.78
C LYS A 683 91.19 -55.18 -82.57
N MET A 684 90.22 -56.09 -82.66
CA MET A 684 90.37 -57.44 -83.23
C MET A 684 89.76 -57.64 -84.64
N LYS A 685 89.20 -56.58 -85.25
CA LYS A 685 88.39 -56.67 -86.48
C LYS A 685 89.14 -57.06 -87.77
N ASN A 686 90.48 -57.15 -87.78
CA ASN A 686 91.29 -57.30 -89.02
C ASN A 686 92.38 -58.40 -89.00
N LYS A 687 92.26 -59.48 -88.21
CA LYS A 687 93.23 -60.60 -88.25
C LYS A 687 92.58 -61.97 -88.04
N GLU A 688 91.91 -62.51 -89.05
CA GLU A 688 91.23 -63.81 -88.98
C GLU A 688 92.14 -65.06 -89.06
N ASN A 689 93.46 -64.92 -89.20
CA ASN A 689 94.38 -66.08 -89.29
C ASN A 689 95.56 -66.04 -88.29
N ASN A 690 95.39 -65.43 -87.11
CA ASN A 690 96.44 -65.40 -86.06
C ASN A 690 96.15 -66.42 -84.94
N PRO A 691 97.13 -67.24 -84.50
CA PRO A 691 96.97 -68.23 -83.42
C PRO A 691 96.46 -67.68 -82.07
N PHE A 692 96.61 -66.37 -81.78
CA PHE A 692 96.00 -65.74 -80.60
C PHE A 692 94.47 -65.58 -80.69
N TYR A 693 93.87 -65.65 -81.88
CA TYR A 693 92.41 -65.58 -82.08
C TYR A 693 91.70 -66.83 -81.54
N ILE A 694 92.37 -67.98 -81.56
CA ILE A 694 91.86 -69.24 -81.02
C ILE A 694 91.87 -69.23 -79.48
N GLN A 695 92.93 -68.66 -78.86
CA GLN A 695 92.98 -68.47 -77.39
C GLN A 695 91.98 -67.41 -76.89
N VAL A 696 91.75 -66.34 -77.65
CA VAL A 696 90.75 -65.33 -77.28
C VAL A 696 89.32 -65.84 -77.51
N ASN A 697 89.06 -66.68 -78.53
CA ASN A 697 87.76 -67.36 -78.65
C ASN A 697 87.54 -68.44 -77.57
N GLN A 698 88.61 -69.08 -77.06
CA GLN A 698 88.52 -69.91 -75.86
C GLN A 698 88.17 -69.07 -74.62
N PHE A 699 88.80 -67.91 -74.43
CA PHE A 699 88.49 -67.01 -73.30
C PHE A 699 87.09 -66.37 -73.41
N PHE A 700 86.64 -65.99 -74.62
CA PHE A 700 85.26 -65.57 -74.87
C PHE A 700 84.27 -66.73 -74.68
N GLY A 701 84.69 -67.96 -74.98
CA GLY A 701 83.97 -69.19 -74.67
C GLY A 701 83.81 -69.38 -73.16
N GLU A 702 84.89 -69.19 -72.39
CA GLU A 702 84.90 -69.28 -70.92
C GLU A 702 84.11 -68.16 -70.25
N VAL A 703 84.17 -66.92 -70.74
CA VAL A 703 83.35 -65.79 -70.22
C VAL A 703 81.87 -65.98 -70.58
N LYS A 704 81.57 -66.53 -71.77
CA LYS A 704 80.21 -66.87 -72.17
C LYS A 704 79.69 -68.08 -71.42
N GLU A 705 80.54 -69.05 -71.07
CA GLU A 705 80.25 -70.13 -70.13
C GLU A 705 80.05 -69.60 -68.72
N TYR A 706 80.83 -68.64 -68.23
CA TYR A 706 80.65 -68.03 -66.91
C TYR A 706 79.34 -67.22 -66.82
N ILE A 707 78.95 -66.54 -67.90
CA ILE A 707 77.66 -65.85 -68.04
C ILE A 707 76.49 -66.84 -68.23
N GLU A 708 76.69 -67.96 -68.95
CA GLU A 708 75.72 -69.06 -69.07
C GLU A 708 75.58 -69.85 -67.76
N GLU A 709 76.65 -69.99 -66.98
CA GLU A 709 76.66 -70.62 -65.66
C GLU A 709 75.97 -69.70 -64.63
N PHE A 710 76.17 -68.38 -64.74
CA PHE A 710 75.37 -67.38 -64.00
C PHE A 710 73.89 -67.36 -64.43
N LYS A 711 73.59 -67.56 -65.72
CA LYS A 711 72.21 -67.74 -66.22
C LYS A 711 71.61 -69.09 -65.83
N LYS A 712 72.42 -70.15 -65.67
CA LYS A 712 72.00 -71.46 -65.15
C LYS A 712 71.80 -71.43 -63.63
N ILE A 713 72.53 -70.60 -62.87
CA ILE A 713 72.21 -70.25 -61.47
C ILE A 713 70.84 -69.54 -61.38
N VAL A 714 70.44 -68.81 -62.44
CA VAL A 714 69.11 -68.19 -62.54
C VAL A 714 68.02 -69.15 -63.08
N VAL A 715 68.37 -70.30 -63.67
CA VAL A 715 67.39 -71.20 -64.33
C VAL A 715 67.50 -72.70 -63.92
N SER A 716 68.11 -73.06 -62.78
CA SER A 716 67.89 -74.39 -62.19
C SER A 716 66.53 -74.43 -61.46
N GLN A 717 65.50 -74.87 -62.20
CA GLN A 717 64.11 -74.97 -61.76
C GLN A 717 63.83 -76.01 -60.65
N ASP A 718 64.84 -76.66 -60.09
CA ASP A 718 64.67 -77.54 -58.92
C ASP A 718 65.03 -76.88 -57.59
N ASP A 719 66.02 -75.99 -57.56
CA ASP A 719 66.26 -75.15 -56.39
C ASP A 719 65.30 -73.98 -56.33
N SER A 720 64.78 -73.47 -57.45
CA SER A 720 63.66 -72.51 -57.41
C SER A 720 62.38 -73.14 -56.88
N LYS A 721 62.11 -74.44 -57.11
CA LYS A 721 60.97 -75.12 -56.47
C LYS A 721 61.24 -75.44 -55.01
N LYS A 722 62.44 -75.90 -54.63
CA LYS A 722 62.81 -76.09 -53.21
C LYS A 722 62.87 -74.77 -52.44
N HIS A 723 63.45 -73.72 -53.01
CA HIS A 723 63.54 -72.39 -52.43
C HIS A 723 62.23 -71.63 -52.54
N LYS A 724 61.36 -71.83 -53.55
CA LYS A 724 59.96 -71.34 -53.52
C LYS A 724 59.14 -72.11 -52.51
N MET A 725 59.34 -73.41 -52.32
CA MET A 725 58.64 -74.18 -51.30
C MET A 725 59.18 -73.84 -49.90
N ARG A 726 60.47 -73.53 -49.76
CA ARG A 726 61.11 -73.01 -48.55
C ARG A 726 60.72 -71.54 -48.30
N LEU A 727 60.62 -70.70 -49.33
CA LEU A 727 60.10 -69.33 -49.25
C LEU A 727 58.61 -69.38 -48.91
N PHE A 728 57.83 -70.27 -49.49
CA PHE A 728 56.41 -70.41 -49.21
C PHE A 728 56.19 -71.01 -47.82
N GLN A 729 57.07 -71.91 -47.34
CA GLN A 729 57.07 -72.37 -45.94
C GLN A 729 57.52 -71.28 -44.98
N LEU A 730 58.56 -70.50 -45.31
CA LEU A 730 59.04 -69.39 -44.49
C LEU A 730 58.07 -68.21 -44.50
N GLN A 731 57.40 -67.94 -45.62
CA GLN A 731 56.39 -66.90 -45.77
C GLN A 731 55.06 -67.33 -45.16
N LYS A 732 54.74 -68.63 -45.19
CA LYS A 732 53.66 -69.19 -44.36
C LYS A 732 54.02 -69.10 -42.88
N GLN A 733 55.24 -69.42 -42.46
CA GLN A 733 55.70 -69.22 -41.08
C GLN A 733 55.71 -67.74 -40.69
N LEU A 734 56.12 -66.83 -41.58
CA LEU A 734 56.12 -65.39 -41.34
C LEU A 734 54.68 -64.88 -41.21
N ASN A 735 53.79 -65.27 -42.11
CA ASN A 735 52.37 -64.93 -42.04
C ASN A 735 51.67 -65.59 -40.84
N ASP A 736 52.06 -66.81 -40.43
CA ASP A 736 51.55 -67.48 -39.24
C ASP A 736 52.06 -66.79 -37.96
N ILE A 737 53.31 -66.32 -37.94
CA ILE A 737 53.89 -65.53 -36.84
C ILE A 737 53.27 -64.13 -36.79
N GLU A 738 53.07 -63.48 -37.93
CA GLU A 738 52.43 -62.17 -38.05
C GLU A 738 50.94 -62.26 -37.70
N TYR A 739 50.27 -63.33 -38.11
CA TYR A 739 48.90 -63.65 -37.70
C TYR A 739 48.81 -63.95 -36.21
N GLN A 740 49.74 -64.73 -35.64
CA GLN A 740 49.79 -64.98 -34.19
C GLN A 740 50.15 -63.71 -33.40
N SER A 741 51.04 -62.87 -33.91
CA SER A 741 51.41 -61.58 -33.32
C SER A 741 50.21 -60.63 -33.32
N ASN A 742 49.53 -60.48 -34.47
CA ASN A 742 48.32 -59.67 -34.58
C ASN A 742 47.16 -60.24 -33.74
N GLN A 743 47.00 -61.56 -33.63
CA GLN A 743 45.99 -62.18 -32.76
C GLN A 743 46.32 -61.99 -31.27
N ASN A 744 47.60 -62.02 -30.89
CA ASN A 744 48.04 -61.75 -29.53
C ASN A 744 47.89 -60.27 -29.17
N GLU A 745 48.22 -59.37 -30.09
CA GLU A 745 48.00 -57.92 -29.94
C GLU A 745 46.50 -57.61 -29.85
N LEU A 746 45.66 -58.25 -30.67
CA LEU A 746 44.21 -58.11 -30.62
C LEU A 746 43.63 -58.67 -29.30
N LYS A 747 44.15 -59.79 -28.80
CA LYS A 747 43.77 -60.34 -27.48
C LYS A 747 44.21 -59.43 -26.33
N GLN A 748 45.40 -58.85 -26.40
CA GLN A 748 45.87 -57.87 -25.41
C GLN A 748 45.03 -56.59 -25.44
N LYS A 749 44.75 -56.05 -26.62
CA LYS A 749 43.89 -54.86 -26.79
C LYS A 749 42.47 -55.13 -26.29
N LYS A 750 41.88 -56.31 -26.60
CA LYS A 750 40.56 -56.68 -26.08
C LYS A 750 40.55 -56.81 -24.55
N LYS A 751 41.59 -57.41 -23.96
CA LYS A 751 41.72 -57.53 -22.51
C LYS A 751 41.89 -56.17 -21.82
N GLN A 752 42.67 -55.26 -22.41
CA GLN A 752 42.79 -53.89 -21.92
C GLN A 752 41.48 -53.10 -22.05
N ASP A 753 40.73 -53.28 -23.15
CA ASP A 753 39.45 -52.62 -23.36
C ASP A 753 38.38 -53.15 -22.39
N GLU A 754 38.39 -54.45 -22.10
CA GLU A 754 37.54 -55.08 -21.05
C GLU A 754 37.91 -54.59 -19.64
N ASP A 755 39.19 -54.52 -19.30
CA ASP A 755 39.64 -53.99 -18.00
C ASP A 755 39.29 -52.49 -17.86
N LEU A 756 39.43 -51.70 -18.93
CA LEU A 756 39.04 -50.28 -18.93
C LEU A 756 37.53 -50.10 -18.81
N ARG A 757 36.72 -50.91 -19.49
CA ARG A 757 35.26 -50.90 -19.34
C ARG A 757 34.83 -51.28 -17.93
N ALA A 758 35.39 -52.36 -17.37
CA ALA A 758 35.10 -52.75 -15.99
C ALA A 758 35.49 -51.67 -14.97
N LYS A 759 36.61 -50.96 -15.21
CA LYS A 759 37.04 -49.84 -14.35
C LYS A 759 36.15 -48.62 -14.50
N LYS A 760 35.66 -48.34 -15.71
CA LYS A 760 34.70 -47.26 -16.01
C LYS A 760 33.35 -47.55 -15.36
N ASP A 761 32.81 -48.75 -15.51
CA ASP A 761 31.52 -49.14 -14.94
C ASP A 761 31.55 -49.07 -13.41
N LYS A 762 32.67 -49.45 -12.80
CA LYS A 762 32.87 -49.35 -11.35
C LYS A 762 32.97 -47.89 -10.88
N LEU A 763 33.57 -47.01 -11.67
CA LEU A 763 33.64 -45.57 -11.41
C LEU A 763 32.27 -44.89 -11.60
N GLU A 764 31.49 -45.30 -12.60
CA GLU A 764 30.12 -44.81 -12.80
C GLU A 764 29.21 -45.24 -11.66
N GLN A 765 29.30 -46.49 -11.18
CA GLN A 765 28.55 -46.94 -10.00
C GLN A 765 28.93 -46.17 -8.72
N ASP A 766 30.21 -45.94 -8.48
CA ASP A 766 30.68 -45.13 -7.33
C ASP A 766 30.21 -43.66 -7.45
N LEU A 767 30.16 -43.12 -8.67
CA LEU A 767 29.67 -41.76 -8.93
C LEU A 767 28.16 -41.66 -8.68
N GLU A 768 27.38 -42.64 -9.14
CA GLU A 768 25.93 -42.72 -8.90
C GLU A 768 25.62 -42.82 -7.41
N LEU A 769 26.36 -43.65 -6.66
CA LEU A 769 26.22 -43.74 -5.20
C LEU A 769 26.52 -42.40 -4.51
N ARG A 770 27.58 -41.69 -4.90
CA ARG A 770 27.90 -40.36 -4.35
C ARG A 770 26.89 -39.28 -4.74
N ILE A 771 26.30 -39.36 -5.93
CA ILE A 771 25.23 -38.44 -6.35
C ILE A 771 23.99 -38.67 -5.48
N ILE A 772 23.63 -39.93 -5.23
CA ILE A 772 22.49 -40.27 -4.35
C ILE A 772 22.74 -39.78 -2.91
N GLU A 773 23.95 -39.97 -2.37
CA GLU A 773 24.32 -39.44 -1.05
C GLU A 773 24.28 -37.90 -1.03
N SER A 774 24.80 -37.24 -2.07
CA SER A 774 24.75 -35.78 -2.19
C SER A 774 23.34 -35.23 -2.32
N ASP A 775 22.44 -35.93 -3.01
CA ASP A 775 21.03 -35.55 -3.14
C ASP A 775 20.27 -35.75 -1.82
N GLN A 776 20.59 -36.79 -1.05
CA GLN A 776 20.05 -36.98 0.30
C GLN A 776 20.53 -35.88 1.27
N GLU A 777 21.78 -35.45 1.18
CA GLU A 777 22.30 -34.31 1.93
C GLU A 777 21.66 -32.99 1.49
N ARG A 778 21.47 -32.76 0.19
CA ARG A 778 20.73 -31.60 -0.34
C ARG A 778 19.30 -31.57 0.17
N GLN A 779 18.60 -32.71 0.21
CA GLN A 779 17.26 -32.79 0.78
C GLN A 779 17.24 -32.45 2.27
N LYS A 780 18.24 -32.90 3.05
CA LYS A 780 18.38 -32.50 4.46
C LYS A 780 18.66 -30.99 4.60
N ILE A 781 19.48 -30.42 3.72
CA ILE A 781 19.74 -28.97 3.70
C ILE A 781 18.47 -28.18 3.35
N TYR A 782 17.67 -28.63 2.38
CA TYR A 782 16.39 -28.00 2.05
C TYR A 782 15.40 -28.06 3.22
N GLN A 783 15.30 -29.22 3.89
CA GLN A 783 14.46 -29.35 5.10
C GLN A 783 14.95 -28.45 6.25
N LEU A 784 16.27 -28.28 6.40
CA LEU A 784 16.84 -27.36 7.39
C LEU A 784 16.65 -25.89 7.00
N GLN A 785 16.68 -25.55 5.71
CA GLN A 785 16.37 -24.21 5.21
C GLN A 785 14.90 -23.87 5.41
N ASP A 786 13.98 -24.80 5.12
CA ASP A 786 12.55 -24.61 5.40
C ASP A 786 12.30 -24.41 6.90
N LYS A 787 12.92 -25.23 7.76
CA LYS A 787 12.83 -25.05 9.22
C LYS A 787 13.44 -23.72 9.67
N LYS A 788 14.57 -23.31 9.10
CA LYS A 788 15.20 -22.02 9.38
C LYS A 788 14.26 -20.87 8.98
N GLN A 789 13.62 -20.95 7.82
CA GLN A 789 12.68 -19.93 7.34
C GLN A 789 11.43 -19.85 8.22
N ILE A 790 10.92 -20.99 8.70
CA ILE A 790 9.84 -21.06 9.68
C ILE A 790 10.25 -20.39 11.00
N TYR A 791 11.47 -20.66 11.48
CA TYR A 791 11.96 -20.03 12.70
C TYR A 791 12.25 -18.53 12.53
N GLU A 792 12.77 -18.09 11.39
CA GLU A 792 12.95 -16.66 11.07
C GLU A 792 11.60 -15.95 11.01
N GLN A 793 10.57 -16.56 10.40
CA GLN A 793 9.21 -16.02 10.41
C GLN A 793 8.62 -15.96 11.83
N GLN A 794 8.85 -16.98 12.65
CA GLN A 794 8.42 -16.96 14.05
C GLN A 794 9.13 -15.87 14.84
N ILE A 795 10.44 -15.66 14.63
CA ILE A 795 11.21 -14.59 15.27
C ILE A 795 10.74 -13.21 14.78
N GLU A 796 10.39 -13.07 13.51
CA GLU A 796 9.90 -11.81 12.94
C GLU A 796 8.50 -11.48 13.46
N ILE A 797 7.61 -12.47 13.58
CA ILE A 797 6.30 -12.32 14.23
C ILE A 797 6.48 -11.94 15.71
N VAL A 798 7.37 -12.61 16.42
CA VAL A 798 7.66 -12.29 17.83
C VAL A 798 8.27 -10.89 17.95
N SER A 799 9.13 -10.47 17.03
CA SER A 799 9.74 -9.14 17.02
C SER A 799 8.72 -8.05 16.69
N SER A 800 7.80 -8.31 15.75
CA SER A 800 6.66 -7.43 15.47
C SER A 800 5.76 -7.31 16.69
N ASN A 801 5.40 -8.44 17.31
CA ASN A 801 4.59 -8.44 18.54
C ASN A 801 5.29 -7.73 19.70
N ILE A 802 6.62 -7.81 19.79
CA ILE A 802 7.42 -7.05 20.77
C ILE A 802 7.39 -5.56 20.44
N ASN A 803 7.54 -5.17 19.18
CA ASN A 803 7.45 -3.77 18.76
C ASN A 803 6.05 -3.20 18.99
N ASP A 804 5.01 -3.94 18.62
CA ASP A 804 3.61 -3.58 18.86
C ASP A 804 3.31 -3.49 20.36
N ALA A 805 3.87 -4.41 21.17
CA ALA A 805 3.76 -4.35 22.63
C ALA A 805 4.56 -3.18 23.22
N GLN A 806 5.73 -2.84 22.68
CA GLN A 806 6.54 -1.70 23.10
C GLN A 806 5.89 -0.37 22.71
N GLU A 807 5.25 -0.30 21.55
CA GLU A 807 4.51 0.86 21.08
C GLU A 807 3.20 1.03 21.86
N ALA A 808 2.48 -0.07 22.11
CA ALA A 808 1.35 -0.11 23.04
C ALA A 808 1.77 0.29 24.46
N GLN A 809 2.95 -0.14 24.93
CA GLN A 809 3.52 0.27 26.22
C GLN A 809 3.91 1.76 26.23
N LYS A 810 4.42 2.31 25.12
CA LYS A 810 4.70 3.75 24.98
C LYS A 810 3.41 4.57 25.01
N VAL A 811 2.39 4.12 24.30
CA VAL A 811 1.05 4.73 24.27
C VAL A 811 0.39 4.62 25.64
N LEU A 812 0.51 3.47 26.32
CA LEU A 812 0.01 3.26 27.69
C LEU A 812 0.78 4.11 28.70
N THR A 813 2.10 4.20 28.62
CA THR A 813 2.92 5.06 29.50
C THR A 813 2.58 6.55 29.31
N ASN A 814 2.34 6.98 28.06
CA ASN A 814 1.86 8.34 27.77
C ASN A 814 0.45 8.57 28.27
N LYS A 815 -0.46 7.61 28.08
CA LYS A 815 -1.83 7.65 28.65
C LYS A 815 -1.81 7.62 30.17
N PHE A 816 -0.89 6.88 30.80
CA PHE A 816 -0.72 6.79 32.25
C PHE A 816 -0.13 8.10 32.80
N GLY A 817 0.82 8.72 32.10
CA GLY A 817 1.34 10.05 32.44
C GLY A 817 0.27 11.14 32.32
N GLN A 818 -0.58 11.08 31.30
CA GLN A 818 -1.73 11.98 31.15
C GLN A 818 -2.82 11.71 32.19
N ALA A 819 -3.11 10.44 32.49
CA ALA A 819 -4.08 10.03 33.52
C ALA A 819 -3.60 10.41 34.92
N PHE A 820 -2.31 10.25 35.23
CA PHE A 820 -1.69 10.63 36.51
C PHE A 820 -1.69 12.15 36.71
N ARG A 821 -1.39 12.94 35.66
CA ARG A 821 -1.52 14.41 35.71
C ARG A 821 -2.98 14.83 35.89
N SER A 822 -3.91 14.18 35.19
CA SER A 822 -5.35 14.40 35.35
C SER A 822 -5.83 14.02 36.76
N GLN A 823 -5.29 12.95 37.34
CA GLN A 823 -5.57 12.50 38.70
C GLN A 823 -5.02 13.48 39.75
N GLN A 824 -3.79 13.99 39.59
CA GLN A 824 -3.26 15.05 40.48
C GLN A 824 -4.08 16.34 40.40
N LEU A 825 -4.52 16.74 39.20
CA LEU A 825 -5.41 17.89 39.01
C LEU A 825 -6.79 17.67 39.65
N LYS A 826 -7.32 16.44 39.58
CA LYS A 826 -8.60 16.08 40.24
C LYS A 826 -8.45 15.97 41.75
N GLN A 827 -7.32 15.49 42.26
CA GLN A 827 -7.01 15.42 43.69
C GLN A 827 -6.89 16.83 44.28
N LYS A 828 -6.19 17.75 43.60
CA LYS A 828 -6.15 19.18 44.00
C LYS A 828 -7.54 19.80 44.05
N LYS A 829 -8.38 19.53 43.05
CA LYS A 829 -9.78 20.00 43.05
C LYS A 829 -10.61 19.37 44.17
N LEU A 830 -10.30 18.13 44.56
CA LEU A 830 -10.95 17.46 45.69
C LEU A 830 -10.56 18.11 47.02
N ASP A 831 -9.28 18.46 47.18
CA ASP A 831 -8.76 19.16 48.36
C ASP A 831 -9.35 20.58 48.45
N GLU A 832 -9.47 21.29 47.32
CA GLU A 832 -10.17 22.58 47.24
C GLU A 832 -11.65 22.45 47.65
N VAL A 833 -12.36 21.44 47.12
CA VAL A 833 -13.76 21.18 47.49
C VAL A 833 -13.90 20.76 48.96
N GLN A 834 -12.94 20.01 49.52
CA GLN A 834 -12.95 19.68 50.95
C GLN A 834 -12.77 20.92 51.84
N ASN A 835 -11.88 21.83 51.44
CA ASN A 835 -11.69 23.09 52.15
C ASN A 835 -12.94 23.98 52.05
N ASP A 836 -13.59 24.02 50.88
CA ASP A 836 -14.85 24.75 50.70
C ASP A 836 -15.96 24.16 51.59
N ILE A 837 -16.09 22.83 51.64
CA ILE A 837 -17.07 22.15 52.53
C ILE A 837 -16.81 22.49 54.00
N GLN A 838 -15.55 22.52 54.43
CA GLN A 838 -15.20 22.86 55.80
C GLN A 838 -15.56 24.33 56.12
N SER A 839 -15.27 25.25 55.19
CA SER A 839 -15.69 26.66 55.26
C SER A 839 -17.21 26.80 55.32
N PHE A 840 -17.95 26.07 54.51
CA PHE A 840 -19.42 26.07 54.53
C PHE A 840 -19.98 25.52 55.85
N GLY A 841 -19.40 24.45 56.39
CA GLY A 841 -19.76 23.92 57.70
C GLY A 841 -19.54 24.93 58.83
N GLU A 842 -18.42 25.65 58.82
CA GLU A 842 -18.14 26.71 59.78
C GLU A 842 -19.11 27.90 59.66
N GLN A 843 -19.47 28.29 58.43
CA GLN A 843 -20.48 29.31 58.20
C GLN A 843 -21.87 28.88 58.68
N GLN A 844 -22.25 27.63 58.45
CA GLN A 844 -23.52 27.09 58.92
C GLN A 844 -23.58 27.08 60.46
N LEU A 845 -22.50 26.66 61.13
CA LEU A 845 -22.43 26.67 62.60
C LEU A 845 -22.60 28.08 63.16
N ARG A 846 -21.97 29.09 62.53
CA ARG A 846 -22.14 30.51 62.92
C ARG A 846 -23.57 31.00 62.74
N ILE A 847 -24.23 30.59 61.65
CA ILE A 847 -25.63 30.96 61.40
C ILE A 847 -26.54 30.30 62.44
N GLU A 848 -26.31 29.03 62.77
CA GLU A 848 -27.05 28.31 63.82
C GLU A 848 -26.87 28.95 65.20
N GLU A 849 -25.64 29.36 65.56
CA GLU A 849 -25.37 30.11 66.79
C GLU A 849 -26.08 31.47 66.83
N GLN A 850 -26.14 32.19 65.71
CA GLN A 850 -26.86 33.46 65.61
C GLN A 850 -28.37 33.26 65.74
N ILE A 851 -28.94 32.25 65.09
CA ILE A 851 -30.36 31.89 65.21
C ILE A 851 -30.69 31.53 66.66
N TYR A 852 -29.83 30.76 67.32
CA TYR A 852 -30.02 30.38 68.71
C TYR A 852 -29.99 31.59 69.65
N LYS A 853 -29.04 32.51 69.47
CA LYS A 853 -28.99 33.78 70.22
C LYS A 853 -30.25 34.61 70.03
N ILE A 854 -30.71 34.79 68.79
CA ILE A 854 -31.91 35.56 68.48
C ILE A 854 -33.15 34.88 69.08
N SER A 855 -33.22 33.55 69.06
CA SER A 855 -34.32 32.80 69.67
C SER A 855 -34.38 32.97 71.19
N ILE A 856 -33.24 32.98 71.88
CA ILE A 856 -33.17 33.24 73.32
C ILE A 856 -33.61 34.67 73.64
N GLU A 857 -33.07 35.66 72.91
CA GLU A 857 -33.46 37.07 73.09
C GLU A 857 -34.96 37.28 72.86
N ASN A 858 -35.54 36.62 71.86
CA ASN A 858 -36.97 36.71 71.56
C ASN A 858 -37.83 36.07 72.66
N LYS A 859 -37.43 34.91 73.18
CA LYS A 859 -38.13 34.27 74.31
C LYS A 859 -38.11 35.18 75.55
N GLN A 860 -36.97 35.80 75.82
CA GLN A 860 -36.80 36.71 76.96
C GLN A 860 -37.62 38.00 76.80
N LYS A 861 -37.67 38.58 75.59
CA LYS A 861 -38.54 39.74 75.28
C LYS A 861 -40.03 39.40 75.37
N GLN A 862 -40.41 38.17 75.02
CA GLN A 862 -41.80 37.72 75.08
C GLN A 862 -42.24 37.47 76.53
N GLU A 863 -41.39 36.84 77.35
CA GLU A 863 -41.61 36.72 78.79
C GLU A 863 -41.69 38.09 79.48
N ASP A 864 -40.80 39.03 79.12
CA ASP A 864 -40.84 40.41 79.64
C ASP A 864 -42.15 41.12 79.25
N LYS A 865 -42.63 40.95 78.01
CA LYS A 865 -43.90 41.51 77.53
C LYS A 865 -45.09 40.94 78.30
N GLU A 866 -45.13 39.63 78.55
CA GLU A 866 -46.21 39.00 79.31
C GLU A 866 -46.25 39.48 80.77
N ILE A 867 -45.07 39.62 81.41
CA ILE A 867 -44.94 40.17 82.76
C ILE A 867 -45.44 41.63 82.80
N ILE A 868 -45.08 42.45 81.81
CA ILE A 868 -45.53 43.85 81.72
C ILE A 868 -47.06 43.93 81.54
N LEU A 869 -47.63 43.07 80.69
CA LEU A 869 -49.09 43.01 80.47
C LEU A 869 -49.85 42.55 81.73
N MET A 870 -49.29 41.64 82.55
CA MET A 870 -49.91 41.25 83.82
C MET A 870 -49.86 42.36 84.89
N LEU A 871 -48.82 43.20 84.87
CA LEU A 871 -48.65 44.30 85.83
C LEU A 871 -49.50 45.54 85.47
N LEU A 872 -49.84 45.72 84.18
CA LEU A 872 -50.58 46.87 83.65
C LEU A 872 -51.90 47.17 84.39
N PRO A 873 -52.76 46.18 84.69
CA PRO A 873 -54.02 46.41 85.42
C PRO A 873 -53.81 46.89 86.86
N GLN A 874 -52.75 46.42 87.53
CA GLN A 874 -52.43 46.83 88.90
C GLN A 874 -51.91 48.27 88.94
N VAL A 875 -51.08 48.64 87.96
CA VAL A 875 -50.58 50.01 87.77
C VAL A 875 -51.73 50.97 87.43
N LEU A 876 -52.64 50.59 86.52
CA LEU A 876 -53.83 51.37 86.18
C LEU A 876 -54.76 51.57 87.39
N LYS A 877 -54.86 50.58 88.28
CA LYS A 877 -55.63 50.68 89.54
C LYS A 877 -54.98 51.64 90.54
N TYR A 878 -53.64 51.64 90.65
CA TYR A 878 -52.90 52.57 91.52
C TYR A 878 -52.95 54.03 91.01
N LEU A 879 -52.99 54.23 89.68
CA LEU A 879 -53.00 55.56 89.06
C LEU A 879 -54.39 56.23 89.02
N LYS A 880 -55.49 55.49 89.21
CA LYS A 880 -56.88 56.02 89.19
C LYS A 880 -57.18 57.12 90.23
N GLY A 881 -56.25 57.45 91.13
CA GLY A 881 -56.40 58.52 92.14
C GLY A 881 -55.40 59.68 92.08
N LYS A 882 -54.49 59.77 91.10
CA LYS A 882 -53.45 60.83 91.04
C LYS A 882 -53.47 61.58 89.70
N GLN A 883 -54.06 62.77 89.64
CA GLN A 883 -54.40 63.44 88.37
C GLN A 883 -53.25 64.11 87.58
N ASN A 884 -52.01 64.18 88.09
CA ASN A 884 -50.96 64.89 87.37
C ASN A 884 -50.00 63.93 86.63
N ASN A 885 -50.02 64.06 85.30
CA ASN A 885 -49.10 63.47 84.30
C ASN A 885 -49.24 61.97 83.95
N ILE A 886 -50.45 61.41 84.07
CA ILE A 886 -50.75 60.01 83.70
C ILE A 886 -50.57 59.74 82.19
N LYS A 887 -50.91 60.69 81.33
CA LYS A 887 -50.95 60.48 79.86
C LYS A 887 -49.56 60.30 79.25
N GLY A 888 -48.56 61.04 79.74
CA GLY A 888 -47.16 60.90 79.30
C GLY A 888 -46.52 59.60 79.77
N PHE A 889 -46.81 59.18 81.01
CA PHE A 889 -46.36 57.89 81.54
C PHE A 889 -46.96 56.70 80.79
N LEU A 890 -48.26 56.73 80.47
CA LEU A 890 -48.93 55.68 79.70
C LEU A 890 -48.38 55.57 78.27
N ASN A 891 -48.18 56.69 77.56
CA ASN A 891 -47.58 56.67 76.23
C ASN A 891 -46.12 56.19 76.22
N GLN A 892 -45.35 56.46 77.28
CA GLN A 892 -43.98 55.94 77.40
C GLN A 892 -43.97 54.43 77.73
N MET A 893 -44.87 53.97 78.60
CA MET A 893 -45.05 52.54 78.90
C MET A 893 -45.52 51.74 77.68
N GLU A 894 -46.41 52.31 76.87
CA GLU A 894 -46.98 51.66 75.68
C GLU A 894 -45.92 51.38 74.60
N ASN A 895 -44.79 52.09 74.64
CA ASN A 895 -43.69 51.95 73.69
C ASN A 895 -42.43 51.28 74.26
N GLU A 896 -42.37 50.94 75.56
CA GLU A 896 -41.16 50.39 76.19
C GLU A 896 -41.38 48.94 76.69
N LEU A 897 -40.82 47.98 75.96
CA LEU A 897 -41.02 46.53 76.16
C LEU A 897 -39.89 45.85 76.97
N VAL A 898 -38.98 46.63 77.56
CA VAL A 898 -37.80 46.10 78.27
C VAL A 898 -38.02 46.20 79.78
N LYS A 899 -38.07 45.05 80.47
CA LYS A 899 -38.39 44.94 81.90
C LYS A 899 -37.54 45.84 82.81
N SER A 900 -36.23 45.93 82.57
CA SER A 900 -35.31 46.74 83.40
C SER A 900 -35.58 48.26 83.29
N LYS A 901 -36.05 48.73 82.13
CA LYS A 901 -36.45 50.13 81.93
C LYS A 901 -37.82 50.42 82.52
N VAL A 902 -38.77 49.50 82.39
CA VAL A 902 -40.09 49.59 83.04
C VAL A 902 -39.96 49.63 84.56
N GLN A 903 -39.06 48.81 85.14
CA GLN A 903 -38.74 48.87 86.57
C GLN A 903 -38.16 50.23 87.01
N LYS A 904 -37.24 50.81 86.21
CA LYS A 904 -36.73 52.17 86.45
C LYS A 904 -37.83 53.22 86.35
N MET A 905 -38.78 53.06 85.43
CA MET A 905 -39.95 53.95 85.33
C MET A 905 -40.84 53.82 86.58
N PHE A 906 -41.14 52.61 87.06
CA PHE A 906 -41.93 52.44 88.29
C PHE A 906 -41.25 53.06 89.53
N LEU A 907 -39.92 52.94 89.65
CA LEU A 907 -39.13 53.63 90.67
C LEU A 907 -39.23 55.16 90.54
N THR A 908 -39.10 55.69 89.32
CA THR A 908 -39.14 57.14 89.03
C THR A 908 -40.49 57.76 89.38
N TYR A 909 -41.59 57.05 89.11
CA TYR A 909 -42.95 57.50 89.41
C TYR A 909 -43.46 57.05 90.80
N LYS A 910 -42.58 56.47 91.63
CA LYS A 910 -42.87 55.97 93.00
C LYS A 910 -44.08 55.04 93.06
N ILE A 911 -44.23 54.16 92.07
CA ILE A 911 -45.28 53.16 92.02
C ILE A 911 -44.77 51.91 92.77
N PRO A 912 -45.41 51.48 93.86
CA PRO A 912 -44.98 50.29 94.59
C PRO A 912 -45.25 49.04 93.73
N PHE A 913 -44.20 48.26 93.48
CA PHE A 913 -44.28 46.96 92.83
C PHE A 913 -43.44 45.97 93.65
N LYS A 914 -43.81 44.69 93.63
CA LYS A 914 -43.04 43.63 94.28
C LYS A 914 -42.36 42.77 93.22
#